data_AF-A0A4P9ZKD3-F1
#
_entry.id   AF-A0A4P9ZKD3-F1
#
_cell.length_a   1.000
_cell.length_b   1.000
_cell.length_c   1.000
_cell.angle_alpha   90.00
_cell.angle_beta   90.00
_cell.angle_gamma   90.00
#
_symmetry.space_group_name_H-M   'P 1'
#
loop_
_entity.id
_entity.type
_entity.pdbx_description
1 polymer ?
#
loop_
_entity_poly.entity_id
_entity_poly.type
_entity_poly.pdbx_seq_one_letter_code
_entity_poly.pdbx_strand_id
1 'polypeptide(L)'
;MPPEQPVADSVSTNEPLKNELNGSVKREPSPANQGHSEAKVKEEVTEATVDSEPQQTNGTKRQRTVASPSLVVVPHKKPELFYSPLKTGVVYDVRMRYHAKIFTSYFEYIDPHPEDPRRIYRIYKKLAEAGLIQDIALSGSEDIGPLMVKIPAREATTAEILEVHTQEHLDYIALTEAMTRDQLLEETEKGDSIYVNNDLYLLAKLSCGGLIEACKAVIEGHVKNSLAIVRPPGHHAEPDTPGGFCLFSNVAVAAKNMLKSYPDSCRRIVVLDWDIHHGNGTQKAFYNNRDVLYISLHRFENGKFYPGTKFGGADKVGEGKGEGYSVNIPWQNAGVGDADYVYAFQKIVIPIICEFDPDLIIVSAGFDAADGDIIGQCHVTPAGYGQFTHMLKAIAKGKLTVILEGGYNLDSISNSALGVAKVLVGEPPENTVSTQPSFEAIETVNEVMKIQSKYWKCMRPGIASHIFDDFYELPEEQTLSFAELLRGHQAKYLLTRYSFINLPIFYNSDEQQLSFTLDVPSHVNEIVFASPEVYSSTSIIISIHYPPEVWASVNPINGSIDCTSSVIKQHPISKFMDKVKTELKKEGSTEKVGYIDVNIPSYLEASAHGVKSATGAVKSSTYNSTIFGQELLLWIWDNYVTYFSSLKKIVFIGYGDAYQSIVHLFAKRPSQKIKELVQGTVVFASRSNLKALVPVMDESMVDWYYQNSMVFTSCMNPCWVGTGKGDSEEVGKQPRRKFGRVIKAAADSLWDVTNEKFDESVEFILDSIADSLESE
;
A
#
# COMPACT_ATOMS: atom_id res chain seq x y z
N MET A 1 20.42 -45.33 39.58
CA MET A 1 19.71 -45.88 40.75
C MET A 1 18.74 -44.82 41.26
N PRO A 2 17.45 -45.15 41.41
CA PRO A 2 16.35 -44.25 41.83
C PRO A 2 16.18 -44.26 43.36
N PRO A 3 15.20 -43.51 43.92
CA PRO A 3 13.87 -44.06 44.24
C PRO A 3 12.74 -42.99 44.04
N GLU A 4 11.41 -43.19 44.16
CA GLU A 4 10.46 -44.29 44.28
C GLU A 4 9.04 -43.68 44.05
N GLN A 5 8.11 -44.47 43.51
CA GLN A 5 6.65 -44.19 43.53
C GLN A 5 6.02 -44.63 44.87
N PRO A 6 4.72 -44.36 45.10
CA PRO A 6 3.68 -45.40 44.92
C PRO A 6 2.47 -44.89 44.09
N VAL A 7 1.90 -45.61 43.11
CA VAL A 7 1.00 -46.80 43.15
C VAL A 7 -0.34 -46.50 43.85
N ALA A 8 -1.55 -46.88 43.44
CA ALA A 8 -2.26 -47.32 42.22
C ALA A 8 -3.64 -47.81 42.73
N ASP A 9 -4.70 -47.67 41.94
CA ASP A 9 -5.85 -48.61 41.82
C ASP A 9 -6.69 -48.10 40.62
N SER A 10 -6.81 -48.74 39.45
CA SER A 10 -7.17 -50.14 39.11
C SER A 10 -8.65 -50.43 39.50
N VAL A 11 -9.58 -50.90 38.66
CA VAL A 11 -9.51 -51.65 37.40
C VAL A 11 -10.92 -51.83 36.80
N SER A 12 -10.94 -52.19 35.51
CA SER A 12 -11.93 -52.99 34.74
C SER A 12 -13.27 -52.41 34.26
N THR A 13 -13.77 -52.72 33.05
CA THR A 13 -13.30 -53.58 31.92
C THR A 13 -14.22 -53.46 30.70
N ASN A 14 -13.61 -53.59 29.52
CA ASN A 14 -13.97 -54.39 28.32
C ASN A 14 -15.18 -54.06 27.43
N GLU A 15 -14.87 -53.53 26.24
CA GLU A 15 -14.88 -54.17 24.89
C GLU A 15 -16.09 -55.04 24.40
N PRO A 16 -16.26 -55.34 23.09
CA PRO A 16 -15.49 -54.94 21.88
C PRO A 16 -16.32 -54.58 20.61
N LEU A 17 -15.57 -54.16 19.57
CA LEU A 17 -15.93 -54.11 18.15
C LEU A 17 -16.42 -55.45 17.54
N LYS A 18 -17.26 -55.38 16.51
CA LYS A 18 -17.41 -56.43 15.48
C LYS A 18 -17.56 -55.84 14.07
N ASN A 19 -16.69 -56.31 13.17
CA ASN A 19 -16.86 -56.36 11.72
C ASN A 19 -17.79 -57.52 11.35
N GLU A 20 -18.53 -57.42 10.23
CA GLU A 20 -18.78 -58.55 9.31
C GLU A 20 -19.33 -58.10 7.94
N LEU A 21 -19.06 -58.94 6.93
CA LEU A 21 -19.15 -58.77 5.47
C LEU A 21 -20.41 -59.45 4.86
N ASN A 22 -20.78 -58.99 3.65
CA ASN A 22 -21.43 -59.71 2.51
C ASN A 22 -22.91 -60.19 2.54
N GLY A 23 -23.63 -59.97 1.42
CA GLY A 23 -24.66 -60.91 0.93
C GLY A 23 -25.91 -60.39 0.15
N SER A 24 -25.79 -60.20 -1.17
CA SER A 24 -26.70 -60.62 -2.28
C SER A 24 -28.26 -60.51 -2.28
N VAL A 25 -28.78 -59.83 -3.33
CA VAL A 25 -29.80 -60.21 -4.37
C VAL A 25 -31.26 -60.59 -4.01
N LYS A 26 -32.23 -59.90 -4.65
CA LYS A 26 -33.52 -60.37 -5.29
C LYS A 26 -34.23 -59.15 -5.96
N ARG A 27 -34.35 -58.98 -7.30
CA ARG A 27 -35.40 -59.45 -8.28
C ARG A 27 -36.79 -59.64 -7.66
N GLU A 28 -37.94 -59.19 -8.16
CA GLU A 28 -38.53 -58.67 -9.44
C GLU A 28 -40.02 -58.31 -9.08
N PRO A 29 -40.99 -58.00 -9.98
CA PRO A 29 -40.99 -57.25 -11.25
C PRO A 29 -42.13 -56.19 -11.33
N SER A 30 -42.10 -55.39 -12.40
CA SER A 30 -43.15 -54.51 -12.91
C SER A 30 -44.17 -55.26 -13.79
N PRO A 31 -45.38 -54.70 -14.04
CA PRO A 31 -46.19 -55.07 -15.19
C PRO A 31 -46.16 -54.01 -16.30
N ALA A 32 -46.33 -54.51 -17.52
CA ALA A 32 -46.32 -53.81 -18.78
C ALA A 32 -47.65 -53.14 -19.14
N ASN A 33 -47.57 -52.15 -20.04
CA ASN A 33 -48.04 -52.20 -21.44
C ASN A 33 -48.98 -51.07 -21.92
N GLN A 34 -48.62 -50.59 -23.12
CA GLN A 34 -49.43 -50.10 -24.25
C GLN A 34 -50.03 -48.68 -24.30
N GLY A 35 -49.69 -47.99 -25.39
CA GLY A 35 -50.47 -46.90 -26.00
C GLY A 35 -49.70 -46.11 -27.08
N HIS A 36 -49.93 -46.47 -28.36
CA HIS A 36 -49.92 -45.72 -29.65
C HIS A 36 -49.44 -44.24 -29.72
N SER A 37 -48.96 -43.64 -30.82
CA SER A 37 -48.77 -43.94 -32.26
C SER A 37 -48.01 -42.77 -32.93
N GLU A 38 -47.27 -43.06 -34.00
CA GLU A 38 -46.97 -42.32 -35.27
C GLU A 38 -47.02 -40.75 -35.29
N ALA A 39 -46.07 -40.03 -35.90
CA ALA A 39 -45.81 -40.02 -37.34
C ALA A 39 -44.46 -39.37 -37.75
N LYS A 40 -43.98 -39.79 -38.93
CA LYS A 40 -42.82 -39.32 -39.70
C LYS A 40 -43.12 -38.06 -40.52
N VAL A 41 -42.11 -37.23 -40.77
CA VAL A 41 -41.92 -36.51 -42.05
C VAL A 41 -40.40 -36.44 -42.38
N LYS A 42 -40.04 -36.98 -43.56
CA LYS A 42 -38.78 -36.82 -44.34
C LYS A 42 -38.86 -35.46 -45.08
N GLU A 43 -37.87 -34.79 -45.66
CA GLU A 43 -36.68 -35.07 -46.48
C GLU A 43 -36.01 -33.65 -46.61
N GLU A 44 -34.75 -33.41 -46.93
CA GLU A 44 -34.10 -33.69 -48.22
C GLU A 44 -32.63 -33.18 -48.14
N VAL A 45 -31.75 -33.85 -48.88
CA VAL A 45 -30.30 -33.59 -49.00
C VAL A 45 -30.03 -33.11 -50.43
N THR A 46 -29.10 -32.19 -50.62
CA THR A 46 -28.39 -32.03 -51.91
C THR A 46 -26.88 -31.95 -51.68
N GLU A 47 -26.17 -32.92 -52.25
CA GLU A 47 -24.71 -32.97 -52.42
C GLU A 47 -24.29 -32.20 -53.68
N ALA A 48 -23.08 -31.67 -53.67
CA ALA A 48 -22.31 -31.38 -54.88
C ALA A 48 -20.85 -31.77 -54.66
N THR A 49 -20.40 -32.76 -55.42
CA THR A 49 -19.01 -33.25 -55.55
C THR A 49 -18.28 -32.54 -56.68
N VAL A 50 -16.99 -32.21 -56.49
CA VAL A 50 -16.02 -31.99 -57.58
C VAL A 50 -14.69 -32.63 -57.18
N ASP A 51 -14.24 -33.57 -58.00
CA ASP A 51 -12.93 -34.23 -57.99
C ASP A 51 -11.84 -33.34 -58.61
N SER A 52 -10.63 -33.38 -58.05
CA SER A 52 -9.37 -33.50 -58.82
C SER A 52 -8.17 -33.75 -57.90
N GLU A 53 -7.48 -34.87 -58.14
CA GLU A 53 -6.30 -35.39 -57.44
C GLU A 53 -5.04 -34.49 -57.50
N PRO A 54 -4.05 -34.75 -56.62
CA PRO A 54 -2.65 -34.58 -56.99
C PRO A 54 -1.78 -35.85 -56.81
N GLN A 55 -0.69 -35.83 -57.59
CA GLN A 55 0.29 -36.86 -57.91
C GLN A 55 1.03 -37.53 -56.71
N GLN A 56 1.44 -38.78 -56.95
CA GLN A 56 2.28 -39.65 -56.11
C GLN A 56 3.77 -39.24 -56.04
N THR A 57 4.39 -39.53 -54.89
CA THR A 57 5.68 -40.24 -54.65
C THR A 57 6.07 -39.97 -53.17
N ASN A 58 6.65 -40.85 -52.33
CA ASN A 58 7.34 -42.13 -52.45
C ASN A 58 7.30 -42.88 -51.10
N GLY A 59 7.18 -44.22 -51.15
CA GLY A 59 7.92 -45.19 -50.32
C GLY A 59 7.68 -45.28 -48.81
N THR A 60 6.97 -46.32 -48.34
CA THR A 60 7.55 -47.59 -47.83
C THR A 60 6.44 -48.36 -47.08
N LYS A 61 6.02 -49.51 -47.63
CA LYS A 61 5.02 -50.41 -47.02
C LYS A 61 5.66 -51.24 -45.90
N ARG A 62 5.16 -51.11 -44.67
CA ARG A 62 5.20 -52.17 -43.65
C ARG A 62 3.77 -52.54 -43.23
N GLN A 63 3.56 -53.84 -43.09
CA GLN A 63 2.29 -54.56 -42.96
C GLN A 63 1.32 -53.94 -41.94
N ARG A 64 0.10 -53.62 -42.38
CA ARG A 64 -1.05 -53.42 -41.50
C ARG A 64 -1.54 -54.78 -41.02
N THR A 65 -1.17 -55.16 -39.81
CA THR A 65 -2.01 -56.03 -38.99
C THR A 65 -3.31 -55.29 -38.70
N VAL A 66 -4.43 -55.89 -39.09
CA VAL A 66 -5.78 -55.39 -38.83
C VAL A 66 -6.05 -55.48 -37.33
N ALA A 67 -5.70 -54.42 -36.60
CA ALA A 67 -6.30 -54.10 -35.31
C ALA A 67 -7.31 -53.00 -35.59
N SER A 68 -8.60 -53.35 -35.60
CA SER A 68 -9.68 -52.38 -35.51
C SER A 68 -9.40 -51.48 -34.31
N PRO A 69 -9.24 -50.14 -34.46
CA PRO A 69 -9.27 -49.28 -33.30
C PRO A 69 -10.70 -49.40 -32.77
N SER A 70 -10.88 -50.17 -31.69
CA SER A 70 -12.13 -50.15 -30.94
C SER A 70 -12.38 -48.68 -30.62
N LEU A 71 -13.38 -48.10 -31.29
CA LEU A 71 -13.77 -46.71 -31.06
C LEU A 71 -14.04 -46.62 -29.56
N VAL A 72 -13.16 -45.95 -28.81
CA VAL A 72 -13.37 -45.72 -27.38
C VAL A 72 -14.50 -44.71 -27.32
N VAL A 73 -15.74 -45.22 -27.31
CA VAL A 73 -16.94 -44.43 -27.09
C VAL A 73 -16.88 -44.03 -25.62
N VAL A 74 -16.42 -42.82 -25.35
CA VAL A 74 -16.52 -42.22 -24.02
C VAL A 74 -18.01 -41.99 -23.76
N PRO A 75 -18.63 -42.69 -22.79
CA PRO A 75 -20.04 -42.47 -22.51
C PRO A 75 -20.26 -41.02 -22.08
N HIS A 76 -21.33 -40.38 -22.58
CA HIS A 76 -21.73 -39.05 -22.13
C HIS A 76 -21.98 -39.07 -20.62
N LYS A 77 -21.01 -38.59 -19.84
CA LYS A 77 -21.15 -38.35 -18.41
C LYS A 77 -21.59 -36.91 -18.23
N LYS A 78 -22.71 -36.69 -17.51
CA LYS A 78 -23.10 -35.32 -17.12
C LYS A 78 -21.95 -34.73 -16.29
N PRO A 79 -21.50 -33.50 -16.59
CA PRO A 79 -20.46 -32.86 -15.82
C PRO A 79 -20.91 -32.70 -14.37
N GLU A 80 -20.13 -33.22 -13.41
CA GLU A 80 -20.33 -32.98 -11.98
C GLU A 80 -19.72 -31.61 -11.62
N LEU A 81 -20.26 -30.55 -12.23
CA LEU A 81 -19.83 -29.17 -12.00
C LEU A 81 -20.74 -28.49 -10.99
N PHE A 82 -20.15 -27.71 -10.08
CA PHE A 82 -20.90 -26.83 -9.19
C PHE A 82 -21.36 -25.59 -9.97
N TYR A 83 -22.52 -25.68 -10.63
CA TYR A 83 -23.23 -24.50 -11.15
C TYR A 83 -24.36 -24.14 -10.20
N SER A 84 -24.36 -22.89 -9.72
CA SER A 84 -25.43 -22.38 -8.86
C SER A 84 -26.35 -21.50 -9.71
N PRO A 85 -27.61 -21.92 -9.98
CA PRO A 85 -28.58 -21.10 -10.72
C PRO A 85 -29.15 -19.94 -9.88
N LEU A 86 -28.68 -19.78 -8.63
CA LEU A 86 -29.10 -18.73 -7.73
C LEU A 86 -28.77 -17.34 -8.30
N LYS A 87 -29.75 -16.44 -8.19
CA LYS A 87 -29.65 -15.03 -8.58
C LYS A 87 -28.88 -14.21 -7.54
N THR A 88 -28.60 -12.94 -7.86
CA THR A 88 -28.05 -11.96 -6.91
C THR A 88 -29.18 -11.31 -6.10
N GLY A 89 -29.05 -11.20 -4.79
CA GLY A 89 -29.98 -10.48 -3.93
C GLY A 89 -29.76 -8.97 -3.95
N VAL A 90 -30.82 -8.17 -3.84
CA VAL A 90 -30.75 -6.71 -3.71
C VAL A 90 -31.61 -6.25 -2.54
N VAL A 91 -31.02 -5.50 -1.60
CA VAL A 91 -31.78 -4.77 -0.59
C VAL A 91 -31.86 -3.31 -1.01
N TYR A 92 -33.08 -2.80 -1.12
CA TYR A 92 -33.36 -1.39 -1.36
C TYR A 92 -34.72 -1.03 -0.78
N ASP A 93 -34.77 0.01 0.04
CA ASP A 93 -36.00 0.55 0.61
C ASP A 93 -36.04 2.07 0.42
N VAL A 94 -37.10 2.57 -0.23
CA VAL A 94 -37.28 3.99 -0.52
C VAL A 94 -37.32 4.82 0.76
N ARG A 95 -37.79 4.26 1.88
CA ARG A 95 -37.89 4.96 3.17
C ARG A 95 -36.54 5.41 3.69
N MET A 96 -35.46 4.68 3.39
CA MET A 96 -34.10 5.08 3.77
C MET A 96 -33.71 6.47 3.23
N ARG A 97 -34.39 6.97 2.18
CA ARG A 97 -34.19 8.34 1.65
C ARG A 97 -34.72 9.45 2.57
N TYR A 98 -35.51 9.14 3.59
CA TYR A 98 -35.93 10.13 4.60
C TYR A 98 -34.80 10.48 5.57
N HIS A 99 -33.64 9.80 5.50
CA HIS A 99 -32.44 10.15 6.23
C HIS A 99 -31.77 11.34 5.54
N ALA A 100 -32.16 12.54 5.97
CA ALA A 100 -31.74 13.81 5.39
C ALA A 100 -31.47 14.84 6.50
N LYS A 101 -30.45 15.68 6.27
CA LYS A 101 -30.13 16.80 7.17
C LYS A 101 -31.33 17.74 7.29
N ILE A 102 -31.58 18.23 8.50
CA ILE A 102 -32.58 19.26 8.74
C ILE A 102 -32.09 20.55 8.06
N PHE A 103 -32.81 21.01 7.03
CA PHE A 103 -32.48 22.25 6.32
C PHE A 103 -32.60 23.47 7.23
N THR A 104 -31.54 24.27 7.31
CA THR A 104 -31.47 25.50 8.12
C THR A 104 -31.44 26.77 7.26
N SER A 105 -30.98 26.68 6.01
CA SER A 105 -30.90 27.85 5.11
C SER A 105 -31.08 27.50 3.63
N TYR A 106 -31.34 28.51 2.81
CA TYR A 106 -31.43 28.37 1.34
C TYR A 106 -30.07 28.04 0.69
N PHE A 107 -28.94 28.39 1.31
CA PHE A 107 -27.61 28.11 0.76
C PHE A 107 -27.29 26.61 0.76
N GLU A 108 -27.87 25.83 1.68
CA GLU A 108 -27.76 24.35 1.72
C GLU A 108 -28.50 23.67 0.54
N TYR A 109 -29.32 24.41 -0.22
CA TYR A 109 -29.91 23.94 -1.47
C TYR A 109 -28.93 24.02 -2.64
N ILE A 110 -27.95 24.91 -2.55
CA ILE A 110 -26.93 25.17 -3.57
C ILE A 110 -25.72 24.25 -3.33
N ASP A 111 -25.38 24.03 -2.07
CA ASP A 111 -24.31 23.11 -1.63
C ASP A 111 -24.89 22.07 -0.66
N PRO A 112 -25.48 20.98 -1.19
CA PRO A 112 -26.11 19.96 -0.37
C PRO A 112 -25.08 19.15 0.41
N HIS A 113 -25.47 18.70 1.60
CA HIS A 113 -24.64 17.84 2.43
C HIS A 113 -24.19 16.58 1.64
N PRO A 114 -22.91 16.14 1.78
CA PRO A 114 -22.35 15.06 0.95
C PRO A 114 -23.09 13.72 1.14
N GLU A 115 -23.54 13.40 2.35
CA GLU A 115 -24.53 12.34 2.56
C GLU A 115 -25.89 12.84 2.06
N ASP A 116 -26.20 12.50 0.80
CA ASP A 116 -27.42 12.90 0.10
C ASP A 116 -28.41 11.73 -0.06
N PRO A 117 -29.71 11.87 0.28
CA PRO A 117 -30.78 10.91 0.00
C PRO A 117 -30.82 10.33 -1.42
N ARG A 118 -30.30 11.06 -2.41
CA ARG A 118 -30.22 10.65 -3.82
C ARG A 118 -29.16 9.57 -4.07
N ARG A 119 -28.16 9.35 -3.19
CA ARG A 119 -27.11 8.32 -3.36
C ARG A 119 -27.70 6.93 -3.67
N ILE A 120 -28.53 6.37 -2.78
CA ILE A 120 -29.17 5.06 -2.99
C ILE A 120 -30.14 5.05 -4.18
N TYR A 121 -30.84 6.16 -4.43
CA TYR A 121 -31.75 6.28 -5.58
C TYR A 121 -31.00 6.25 -6.91
N ARG A 122 -29.85 6.94 -7.01
CA ARG A 122 -29.04 6.98 -8.23
C ARG A 122 -28.44 5.62 -8.55
N ILE A 123 -28.00 4.86 -7.54
CA ILE A 123 -27.57 3.47 -7.72
C ILE A 123 -28.74 2.63 -8.26
N TYR A 124 -29.89 2.62 -7.58
CA TYR A 124 -31.04 1.82 -7.99
C TYR A 124 -31.52 2.18 -9.41
N LYS A 125 -31.59 3.48 -9.74
CA LYS A 125 -31.88 3.96 -11.10
C LYS A 125 -30.88 3.45 -12.13
N LYS A 126 -29.58 3.48 -11.81
CA LYS A 126 -28.52 3.03 -12.71
C LYS A 126 -28.60 1.52 -12.99
N LEU A 127 -28.97 0.72 -11.98
CA LEU A 127 -29.22 -0.72 -12.17
C LEU A 127 -30.43 -0.96 -13.10
N ALA A 128 -31.49 -0.15 -12.98
CA ALA A 128 -32.66 -0.25 -13.85
C ALA A 128 -32.33 0.18 -15.29
N GLU A 129 -31.60 1.28 -15.48
CA GLU A 129 -31.15 1.77 -16.78
C GLU A 129 -30.25 0.76 -17.50
N ALA A 130 -29.42 0.03 -16.76
CA ALA A 130 -28.57 -1.03 -17.30
C ALA A 130 -29.30 -2.37 -17.51
N GLY A 131 -30.58 -2.47 -17.12
CA GLY A 131 -31.41 -3.68 -17.29
C GLY A 131 -31.10 -4.81 -16.32
N LEU A 132 -30.34 -4.56 -15.24
CA LEU A 132 -30.11 -5.56 -14.18
C LEU A 132 -31.36 -5.77 -13.33
N ILE A 133 -32.19 -4.72 -13.20
CA ILE A 133 -33.50 -4.75 -12.55
C ILE A 133 -34.60 -4.21 -13.48
N GLN A 134 -35.81 -4.70 -13.31
CA GLN A 134 -37.00 -4.33 -14.09
C GLN A 134 -38.02 -3.57 -13.22
N ASP A 135 -37.67 -2.34 -12.83
CA ASP A 135 -38.55 -1.43 -12.10
C ASP A 135 -38.52 -0.04 -12.75
N ILE A 136 -39.39 0.16 -13.74
CA ILE A 136 -39.43 1.41 -14.54
C ILE A 136 -39.89 2.59 -13.68
N ALA A 137 -40.75 2.35 -12.69
CA ALA A 137 -41.28 3.38 -11.80
C ALA A 137 -40.28 3.79 -10.70
N LEU A 138 -39.21 3.02 -10.51
CA LEU A 138 -38.23 3.17 -9.43
C LEU A 138 -38.90 3.21 -8.05
N SER A 139 -40.02 2.50 -7.91
CA SER A 139 -40.85 2.49 -6.71
C SER A 139 -40.36 1.51 -5.64
N GLY A 140 -39.40 0.65 -6.00
CA GLY A 140 -38.95 -0.45 -5.15
C GLY A 140 -39.89 -1.65 -5.26
N SER A 141 -40.23 -2.07 -6.48
CA SER A 141 -41.06 -3.28 -6.74
C SER A 141 -40.47 -4.54 -6.08
N GLU A 142 -41.31 -5.49 -5.69
CA GLU A 142 -40.86 -6.81 -5.19
C GLU A 142 -40.35 -7.72 -6.32
N ASP A 143 -41.02 -7.70 -7.47
CA ASP A 143 -40.53 -8.36 -8.68
C ASP A 143 -39.67 -7.36 -9.46
N ILE A 144 -38.38 -7.67 -9.56
CA ILE A 144 -37.35 -6.85 -10.21
C ILE A 144 -36.67 -7.58 -11.38
N GLY A 145 -37.23 -8.71 -11.83
CA GLY A 145 -36.79 -9.38 -13.06
C GLY A 145 -35.90 -10.63 -12.87
N PRO A 146 -35.19 -11.05 -13.94
CA PRO A 146 -34.60 -12.39 -14.00
C PRO A 146 -33.18 -12.49 -13.40
N LEU A 147 -32.44 -11.39 -13.29
CA LEU A 147 -31.03 -11.43 -12.85
C LEU A 147 -30.86 -11.23 -11.34
N MET A 148 -31.72 -10.41 -10.74
CA MET A 148 -31.68 -10.04 -9.33
C MET A 148 -32.99 -10.38 -8.63
N VAL A 149 -32.95 -10.54 -7.30
CA VAL A 149 -34.13 -10.76 -6.44
C VAL A 149 -34.12 -9.74 -5.33
N LYS A 150 -35.26 -9.08 -5.09
CA LYS A 150 -35.38 -8.15 -3.97
C LYS A 150 -35.42 -8.93 -2.65
N ILE A 151 -34.60 -8.50 -1.70
CA ILE A 151 -34.61 -8.94 -0.31
C ILE A 151 -35.26 -7.81 0.50
N PRO A 152 -36.45 -8.03 1.10
CA PRO A 152 -37.13 -7.00 1.87
C PRO A 152 -36.29 -6.54 3.06
N ALA A 153 -36.12 -5.22 3.21
CA ALA A 153 -35.52 -4.67 4.41
C ALA A 153 -36.51 -4.79 5.58
N ARG A 154 -35.99 -5.11 6.75
CA ARG A 154 -36.73 -5.07 8.02
C ARG A 154 -35.98 -4.23 9.03
N GLU A 155 -36.66 -3.88 10.12
CA GLU A 155 -36.00 -3.27 11.26
C GLU A 155 -35.12 -4.29 11.98
N ALA A 156 -33.88 -3.90 12.31
CA ALA A 156 -33.05 -4.61 13.27
C ALA A 156 -33.72 -4.56 14.65
N THR A 157 -33.76 -5.70 15.32
CA THR A 157 -34.30 -5.79 16.67
C THR A 157 -33.30 -5.24 17.68
N THR A 158 -33.79 -4.79 18.84
CA THR A 158 -32.92 -4.34 19.94
C THR A 158 -31.89 -5.40 20.33
N ALA A 159 -32.29 -6.68 20.41
CA ALA A 159 -31.37 -7.76 20.74
C ALA A 159 -30.25 -7.93 19.71
N GLU A 160 -30.53 -7.75 18.42
CA GLU A 160 -29.52 -7.81 17.36
C GLU A 160 -28.52 -6.65 17.47
N ILE A 161 -29.02 -5.43 17.72
CA ILE A 161 -28.19 -4.21 17.83
C ILE A 161 -27.26 -4.28 19.06
N LEU A 162 -27.77 -4.77 20.19
CA LEU A 162 -27.03 -4.91 21.45
C LEU A 162 -25.93 -5.98 21.43
N GLU A 163 -25.79 -6.76 20.36
CA GLU A 163 -24.63 -7.64 20.17
C GLU A 163 -23.33 -6.86 19.88
N VAL A 164 -23.46 -5.59 19.48
CA VAL A 164 -22.33 -4.69 19.20
C VAL A 164 -22.42 -3.42 20.03
N HIS A 165 -23.59 -2.78 20.03
CA HIS A 165 -23.74 -1.47 20.64
C HIS A 165 -24.13 -1.55 22.11
N THR A 166 -23.70 -0.57 22.88
CA THR A 166 -24.12 -0.43 24.28
C THR A 166 -25.59 -0.02 24.38
N GLN A 167 -26.20 -0.26 25.54
CA GLN A 167 -27.57 0.16 25.80
C GLN A 167 -27.68 1.70 25.74
N GLU A 168 -26.69 2.41 26.28
CA GLU A 168 -26.63 3.86 26.28
C GLU A 168 -26.61 4.44 24.86
N HIS A 169 -25.87 3.82 23.94
CA HIS A 169 -25.80 4.24 22.54
C HIS A 169 -27.14 4.05 21.82
N LEU A 170 -27.78 2.89 22.04
CA LEU A 170 -29.11 2.63 21.48
C LEU A 170 -30.16 3.62 22.01
N ASP A 171 -30.14 3.87 23.33
CA ASP A 171 -31.08 4.80 23.96
C ASP A 171 -30.87 6.23 23.44
N TYR A 172 -29.62 6.66 23.24
CA TYR A 172 -29.30 7.95 22.63
C TYR A 172 -29.93 8.11 21.24
N ILE A 173 -29.75 7.12 20.35
CA ILE A 173 -30.32 7.18 19.00
C ILE A 173 -31.85 7.12 19.06
N ALA A 174 -32.43 6.31 19.95
CA ALA A 174 -33.89 6.22 20.09
C ALA A 174 -34.50 7.55 20.58
N LEU A 175 -33.79 8.33 21.40
CA LEU A 175 -34.26 9.62 21.89
C LEU A 175 -34.44 10.66 20.77
N THR A 176 -33.72 10.55 19.64
CA THR A 176 -33.81 11.52 18.54
C THR A 176 -35.21 11.57 17.92
N GLU A 177 -35.99 10.50 18.02
CA GLU A 177 -37.37 10.44 17.53
C GLU A 177 -38.28 11.45 18.27
N ALA A 178 -38.05 11.65 19.57
CA ALA A 178 -38.86 12.51 20.43
C ALA A 178 -38.30 13.94 20.59
N MET A 179 -37.12 14.23 20.04
CA MET A 179 -36.48 15.54 20.15
C MET A 179 -37.20 16.61 19.31
N THR A 180 -37.19 17.84 19.82
CA THR A 180 -37.64 19.01 19.06
C THR A 180 -36.62 19.37 17.98
N ARG A 181 -37.04 20.16 16.99
CA ARG A 181 -36.17 20.63 15.91
C ARG A 181 -34.90 21.31 16.44
N ASP A 182 -35.01 22.17 17.45
CA ASP A 182 -33.86 22.90 17.99
C ASP A 182 -32.88 21.97 18.71
N GLN A 183 -33.38 20.97 19.43
CA GLN A 183 -32.56 19.93 20.06
C GLN A 183 -31.81 19.10 19.00
N LEU A 184 -32.48 18.71 17.90
CA LEU A 184 -31.85 17.95 16.82
C LEU A 184 -30.75 18.76 16.11
N LEU A 185 -30.93 20.07 15.96
CA LEU A 185 -29.89 20.94 15.40
C LEU A 185 -28.69 21.03 16.35
N GLU A 186 -28.92 21.18 17.65
CA GLU A 186 -27.86 21.19 18.65
C GLU A 186 -27.07 19.87 18.67
N GLU A 187 -27.75 18.72 18.59
CA GLU A 187 -27.10 17.41 18.51
C GLU A 187 -26.32 17.21 17.20
N THR A 188 -26.85 17.70 16.08
CA THR A 188 -26.13 17.69 14.78
C THR A 188 -24.85 18.52 14.83
N GLU A 189 -24.84 19.66 15.52
CA GLU A 189 -23.66 20.52 15.65
C GLU A 189 -22.59 19.94 16.58
N LYS A 190 -23.00 19.18 17.62
CA LYS A 190 -22.07 18.54 18.57
C LYS A 190 -21.46 17.25 18.04
N GLY A 191 -22.18 16.53 17.19
CA GLY A 191 -21.78 15.21 16.72
C GLY A 191 -20.53 15.25 15.82
N ASP A 192 -19.72 14.19 15.87
CA ASP A 192 -18.59 14.05 14.95
C ASP A 192 -19.08 13.67 13.56
N SER A 193 -19.34 14.69 12.74
CA SER A 193 -19.76 14.52 11.34
C SER A 193 -21.00 13.64 11.22
N ILE A 194 -22.01 13.85 12.09
CA ILE A 194 -23.32 13.21 11.98
C ILE A 194 -24.40 14.29 11.83
N TYR A 195 -25.53 13.93 11.25
CA TYR A 195 -26.74 14.74 11.31
C TYR A 195 -27.90 13.87 11.75
N VAL A 196 -28.81 14.48 12.51
CA VAL A 196 -29.92 13.76 13.12
C VAL A 196 -31.25 14.36 12.68
N ASN A 197 -32.27 13.50 12.55
CA ASN A 197 -33.66 13.88 12.32
C ASN A 197 -34.60 12.94 13.07
N ASN A 198 -35.92 13.20 13.07
CA ASN A 198 -36.86 12.38 13.84
C ASN A 198 -37.00 10.94 13.30
N ASP A 199 -36.81 10.72 12.00
CA ASP A 199 -36.92 9.39 11.38
C ASP A 199 -35.64 8.54 11.54
N LEU A 200 -34.55 9.16 12.00
CA LEU A 200 -33.20 8.60 12.04
C LEU A 200 -33.14 7.19 12.65
N TYR A 201 -33.78 6.99 13.80
CA TYR A 201 -33.77 5.71 14.51
C TYR A 201 -34.39 4.58 13.67
N LEU A 202 -35.57 4.83 13.07
CA LEU A 202 -36.23 3.87 12.19
C LEU A 202 -35.34 3.53 10.99
N LEU A 203 -34.73 4.54 10.37
CA LEU A 203 -33.92 4.35 9.16
C LEU A 203 -32.61 3.62 9.46
N ALA A 204 -31.98 3.90 10.60
CA ALA A 204 -30.82 3.15 11.09
C ALA A 204 -31.15 1.67 11.29
N LYS A 205 -32.30 1.37 11.91
CA LYS A 205 -32.79 -0.01 12.07
C LYS A 205 -33.07 -0.68 10.74
N LEU A 206 -33.66 0.02 9.77
CA LEU A 206 -33.92 -0.53 8.43
C LEU A 206 -32.62 -0.83 7.68
N SER A 207 -31.61 0.05 7.77
CA SER A 207 -30.31 -0.13 7.14
C SER A 207 -29.62 -1.38 7.68
N CYS A 208 -29.53 -1.47 9.01
CA CYS A 208 -28.92 -2.58 9.72
C CYS A 208 -29.67 -3.91 9.49
N GLY A 209 -30.99 -3.91 9.63
CA GLY A 209 -31.82 -5.10 9.42
C GLY A 209 -31.86 -5.55 7.97
N GLY A 210 -31.75 -4.62 7.01
CA GLY A 210 -31.55 -4.93 5.61
C GLY A 210 -30.27 -5.73 5.35
N LEU A 211 -29.15 -5.34 5.97
CA LEU A 211 -27.90 -6.11 5.85
C LEU A 211 -28.01 -7.49 6.50
N ILE A 212 -28.65 -7.59 7.67
CA ILE A 212 -28.87 -8.88 8.35
C ILE A 212 -29.61 -9.85 7.40
N GLU A 213 -30.69 -9.40 6.76
CA GLU A 213 -31.44 -10.22 5.80
C GLU A 213 -30.64 -10.55 4.54
N ALA A 214 -29.81 -9.64 4.04
CA ALA A 214 -28.91 -9.91 2.92
C ALA A 214 -27.92 -11.04 3.23
N CYS A 215 -27.22 -10.94 4.36
CA CYS A 215 -26.29 -11.97 4.83
C CYS A 215 -26.98 -13.31 5.08
N LYS A 216 -28.15 -13.27 5.71
CA LYS A 216 -28.97 -14.46 5.95
C LYS A 216 -29.34 -15.17 4.64
N ALA A 217 -29.85 -14.43 3.66
CA ALA A 217 -30.25 -14.99 2.37
C ALA A 217 -29.07 -15.65 1.62
N VAL A 218 -27.86 -15.12 1.76
CA VAL A 218 -26.62 -15.70 1.21
C VAL A 218 -26.21 -16.98 1.96
N ILE A 219 -26.26 -16.96 3.29
CA ILE A 219 -25.90 -18.13 4.13
C ILE A 219 -26.87 -19.29 3.90
N GLU A 220 -28.17 -19.01 3.88
CA GLU A 220 -29.25 -19.99 3.66
C GLU A 220 -29.31 -20.48 2.20
N GLY A 221 -28.58 -19.83 1.29
CA GLY A 221 -28.54 -20.22 -0.13
C GLY A 221 -29.81 -19.85 -0.91
N HIS A 222 -30.54 -18.83 -0.46
CA HIS A 222 -31.64 -18.24 -1.23
C HIS A 222 -31.14 -17.41 -2.43
N VAL A 223 -29.98 -16.78 -2.26
CA VAL A 223 -29.26 -16.05 -3.32
C VAL A 223 -27.80 -16.47 -3.33
N LYS A 224 -27.12 -16.23 -4.45
CA LYS A 224 -25.69 -16.57 -4.57
C LYS A 224 -24.82 -15.63 -3.74
N ASN A 225 -25.12 -14.35 -3.87
CA ASN A 225 -24.45 -13.18 -3.30
C ASN A 225 -25.50 -12.05 -3.24
N SER A 226 -25.18 -10.94 -2.60
CA SER A 226 -26.14 -9.83 -2.47
C SER A 226 -25.48 -8.45 -2.48
N LEU A 227 -26.26 -7.44 -2.88
CA LEU A 227 -25.92 -6.02 -2.82
C LEU A 227 -26.97 -5.29 -1.98
N ALA A 228 -26.56 -4.74 -0.84
CA ALA A 228 -27.39 -3.94 0.05
C ALA A 228 -27.19 -2.44 -0.23
N ILE A 229 -28.17 -1.83 -0.90
CA ILE A 229 -28.19 -0.41 -1.27
C ILE A 229 -28.92 0.35 -0.16
N VAL A 230 -28.22 0.59 0.94
CA VAL A 230 -28.81 1.10 2.19
C VAL A 230 -28.28 2.48 2.59
N ARG A 231 -29.02 3.16 3.46
CA ARG A 231 -28.52 4.26 4.29
C ARG A 231 -29.30 4.30 5.61
N PRO A 232 -28.74 4.82 6.70
CA PRO A 232 -27.38 5.39 6.84
C PRO A 232 -26.25 4.35 6.69
N PRO A 233 -25.01 4.78 6.39
CA PRO A 233 -23.82 3.92 6.45
C PRO A 233 -23.52 3.47 7.90
N GLY A 234 -22.52 2.61 8.10
CA GLY A 234 -22.26 1.99 9.39
C GLY A 234 -20.80 1.89 9.83
N HIS A 235 -19.81 1.88 8.94
CA HIS A 235 -18.46 1.43 9.31
C HIS A 235 -17.70 2.27 10.36
N HIS A 236 -18.09 3.54 10.57
CA HIS A 236 -17.54 4.44 11.59
C HIS A 236 -18.24 4.37 12.95
N ALA A 237 -19.45 3.80 13.04
CA ALA A 237 -20.19 3.72 14.29
C ALA A 237 -19.48 2.78 15.26
N GLU A 238 -18.95 3.32 16.35
CA GLU A 238 -18.30 2.55 17.40
C GLU A 238 -19.35 1.86 18.30
N PRO A 239 -18.97 0.84 19.09
CA PRO A 239 -19.87 0.19 20.03
C PRO A 239 -20.65 1.17 20.93
N ASP A 240 -20.02 2.28 21.29
CA ASP A 240 -20.51 3.23 22.28
C ASP A 240 -20.79 4.64 21.71
N THR A 241 -20.52 4.92 20.43
CA THR A 241 -20.60 6.28 19.88
C THR A 241 -20.86 6.29 18.37
N PRO A 242 -21.76 7.14 17.84
CA PRO A 242 -21.95 7.33 16.40
C PRO A 242 -20.88 8.28 15.84
N GLY A 243 -20.58 8.20 14.54
CA GLY A 243 -19.58 9.05 13.91
C GLY A 243 -19.55 8.88 12.39
N GLY A 244 -19.04 9.88 11.67
CA GLY A 244 -18.82 9.78 10.21
C GLY A 244 -20.08 9.37 9.43
N PHE A 245 -21.20 10.03 9.71
CA PHE A 245 -22.55 9.72 9.18
C PHE A 245 -23.14 8.36 9.60
N CYS A 246 -22.42 7.57 10.38
CA CYS A 246 -22.80 6.23 10.79
C CYS A 246 -23.44 6.22 12.19
N LEU A 247 -24.52 5.46 12.34
CA LEU A 247 -25.30 5.39 13.59
C LEU A 247 -25.21 4.03 14.25
N PHE A 248 -25.49 2.98 13.49
CA PHE A 248 -25.23 1.61 13.89
C PHE A 248 -24.19 1.03 12.95
N SER A 249 -23.29 0.21 13.48
CA SER A 249 -22.31 -0.53 12.70
C SER A 249 -23.01 -1.68 11.99
N ASN A 250 -23.62 -1.37 10.85
CA ASN A 250 -24.43 -2.32 10.06
C ASN A 250 -23.68 -3.65 9.89
N VAL A 251 -22.42 -3.57 9.43
CA VAL A 251 -21.57 -4.73 9.17
C VAL A 251 -21.22 -5.49 10.44
N ALA A 252 -20.85 -4.80 11.52
CA ALA A 252 -20.51 -5.47 12.76
C ALA A 252 -21.72 -6.19 13.37
N VAL A 253 -22.88 -5.53 13.37
CA VAL A 253 -24.13 -6.10 13.87
C VAL A 253 -24.53 -7.32 13.02
N ALA A 254 -24.48 -7.22 11.69
CA ALA A 254 -24.80 -8.34 10.82
C ALA A 254 -23.84 -9.52 11.04
N ALA A 255 -22.53 -9.29 11.10
CA ALA A 255 -21.54 -10.34 11.31
C ALA A 255 -21.73 -11.06 12.66
N LYS A 256 -21.91 -10.32 13.77
CA LYS A 256 -22.20 -10.91 15.09
C LYS A 256 -23.47 -11.78 15.06
N ASN A 257 -24.53 -11.29 14.43
CA ASN A 257 -25.79 -12.02 14.33
C ASN A 257 -25.67 -13.28 13.47
N MET A 258 -24.86 -13.26 12.40
CA MET A 258 -24.61 -14.45 11.59
C MET A 258 -23.80 -15.51 12.34
N LEU A 259 -22.74 -15.11 13.06
CA LEU A 259 -21.96 -16.03 13.90
C LEU A 259 -22.82 -16.66 15.00
N LYS A 260 -23.72 -15.88 15.61
CA LYS A 260 -24.61 -16.33 16.68
C LYS A 260 -25.73 -17.24 16.18
N SER A 261 -26.35 -16.90 15.04
CA SER A 261 -27.54 -17.58 14.53
C SER A 261 -27.23 -18.80 13.66
N TYR A 262 -26.04 -18.85 13.04
CA TYR A 262 -25.62 -19.92 12.14
C TYR A 262 -24.28 -20.56 12.54
N PRO A 263 -24.09 -20.99 13.80
CA PRO A 263 -22.79 -21.48 14.28
C PRO A 263 -22.27 -22.72 13.52
N ASP A 264 -23.15 -23.49 12.88
CA ASP A 264 -22.78 -24.67 12.08
C ASP A 264 -22.39 -24.32 10.63
N SER A 265 -22.86 -23.19 10.11
CA SER A 265 -22.71 -22.79 8.70
C SER A 265 -21.86 -21.54 8.48
N CYS A 266 -21.60 -20.77 9.54
CA CYS A 266 -20.83 -19.53 9.52
C CYS A 266 -20.06 -19.36 10.83
N ARG A 267 -18.76 -19.68 10.80
CA ARG A 267 -17.84 -19.60 11.95
C ARG A 267 -16.73 -18.60 11.74
N ARG A 268 -16.41 -18.29 10.48
CA ARG A 268 -15.38 -17.33 10.09
C ARG A 268 -15.94 -16.34 9.09
N ILE A 269 -15.88 -15.06 9.41
CA ILE A 269 -16.36 -13.98 8.54
C ILE A 269 -15.18 -13.08 8.18
N VAL A 270 -15.06 -12.72 6.91
CA VAL A 270 -14.21 -11.60 6.51
C VAL A 270 -15.08 -10.36 6.37
N VAL A 271 -14.63 -9.28 6.98
CA VAL A 271 -15.09 -7.93 6.68
C VAL A 271 -13.99 -7.23 5.91
N LEU A 272 -14.24 -6.97 4.63
CA LEU A 272 -13.32 -6.22 3.77
C LEU A 272 -13.88 -4.82 3.54
N ASP A 273 -13.14 -3.81 3.95
CA ASP A 273 -13.49 -2.40 3.81
C ASP A 273 -12.61 -1.74 2.76
N TRP A 274 -13.23 -1.33 1.65
CA TRP A 274 -12.57 -0.57 0.60
C TRP A 274 -13.07 0.88 0.51
N ASP A 275 -13.91 1.32 1.47
CA ASP A 275 -14.17 2.74 1.66
C ASP A 275 -12.85 3.47 1.90
N ILE A 276 -12.69 4.68 1.36
CA ILE A 276 -11.41 5.39 1.48
C ILE A 276 -11.13 5.82 2.92
N HIS A 277 -12.14 5.84 3.79
CA HIS A 277 -11.99 6.12 5.21
C HIS A 277 -11.81 4.82 6.00
N HIS A 278 -11.01 4.91 7.07
CA HIS A 278 -10.85 3.81 7.99
C HIS A 278 -12.15 3.53 8.74
N GLY A 279 -12.74 2.34 8.61
CA GLY A 279 -13.87 1.86 9.40
C GLY A 279 -13.51 1.57 10.86
N ASN A 280 -13.14 2.61 11.62
CA ASN A 280 -12.71 2.53 13.03
C ASN A 280 -13.72 1.81 13.93
N GLY A 281 -15.02 2.04 13.73
CA GLY A 281 -16.08 1.38 14.50
C GLY A 281 -16.12 -0.13 14.27
N THR A 282 -16.02 -0.54 13.00
CA THR A 282 -15.95 -1.95 12.62
C THR A 282 -14.70 -2.62 13.17
N GLN A 283 -13.53 -1.97 13.05
CA GLN A 283 -12.28 -2.47 13.63
C GLN A 283 -12.40 -2.64 15.16
N LYS A 284 -12.92 -1.63 15.87
CA LYS A 284 -13.09 -1.64 17.33
C LYS A 284 -14.02 -2.77 17.78
N ALA A 285 -15.11 -3.02 17.04
CA ALA A 285 -16.09 -4.08 17.36
C ALA A 285 -15.49 -5.50 17.30
N PHE A 286 -14.41 -5.71 16.53
CA PHE A 286 -13.77 -7.02 16.35
C PHE A 286 -12.31 -7.07 16.78
N TYR A 287 -11.77 -6.02 17.41
CA TYR A 287 -10.34 -5.89 17.68
C TYR A 287 -9.75 -7.04 18.52
N ASN A 288 -10.57 -7.66 19.37
CA ASN A 288 -10.21 -8.80 20.20
C ASN A 288 -10.80 -10.16 19.73
N ASN A 289 -11.38 -10.20 18.53
CA ASN A 289 -12.13 -11.34 17.99
C ASN A 289 -11.37 -12.00 16.83
N ARG A 290 -11.16 -13.32 16.89
CA ARG A 290 -10.47 -14.09 15.85
C ARG A 290 -11.38 -14.70 14.78
N ASP A 291 -12.68 -14.75 15.07
CA ASP A 291 -13.68 -15.37 14.20
C ASP A 291 -14.13 -14.37 13.12
N VAL A 292 -13.78 -13.09 13.27
CA VAL A 292 -13.92 -12.05 12.25
C VAL A 292 -12.56 -11.49 11.89
N LEU A 293 -12.19 -11.60 10.62
CA LEU A 293 -11.02 -10.96 10.05
C LEU A 293 -11.44 -9.63 9.42
N TYR A 294 -10.93 -8.52 9.95
CA TYR A 294 -11.15 -7.18 9.40
C TYR A 294 -9.95 -6.76 8.54
N ILE A 295 -10.21 -6.37 7.29
CA ILE A 295 -9.20 -5.83 6.36
C ILE A 295 -9.70 -4.50 5.85
N SER A 296 -8.89 -3.44 5.93
CA SER A 296 -9.27 -2.10 5.44
C SER A 296 -8.17 -1.48 4.59
N LEU A 297 -8.54 -0.93 3.43
CA LEU A 297 -7.67 -0.14 2.55
C LEU A 297 -8.17 1.31 2.55
N HIS A 298 -7.42 2.23 3.14
CA HIS A 298 -7.92 3.58 3.41
C HIS A 298 -6.82 4.63 3.29
N ARG A 299 -7.19 5.87 2.98
CA ARG A 299 -6.27 7.02 3.02
C ARG A 299 -5.98 7.35 4.47
N PHE A 300 -4.70 7.43 4.82
CA PHE A 300 -4.27 7.59 6.21
C PHE A 300 -3.46 8.87 6.44
N GLU A 301 -2.49 9.16 5.58
CA GLU A 301 -1.59 10.33 5.68
C GLU A 301 -0.98 10.50 7.08
N ASN A 302 -0.54 9.37 7.67
CA ASN A 302 -0.06 9.28 9.04
C ASN A 302 -1.11 9.75 10.07
N GLY A 303 -2.37 9.33 9.91
CA GLY A 303 -3.49 9.65 10.80
C GLY A 303 -3.99 11.10 10.70
N LYS A 304 -3.72 11.80 9.59
CA LYS A 304 -4.23 13.16 9.35
C LYS A 304 -5.56 13.16 8.60
N PHE A 305 -5.77 12.17 7.73
CA PHE A 305 -7.03 12.03 6.99
C PHE A 305 -8.12 11.47 7.93
N TYR A 306 -9.38 11.86 7.72
CA TYR A 306 -10.51 11.44 8.57
C TYR A 306 -10.55 9.89 8.70
N PRO A 307 -10.73 9.32 9.90
CA PRO A 307 -11.18 9.93 11.16
C PRO A 307 -10.09 10.67 11.97
N GLY A 308 -8.88 10.84 11.43
CA GLY A 308 -7.83 11.64 12.07
C GLY A 308 -7.19 10.96 13.28
N THR A 309 -7.20 9.62 13.31
CA THR A 309 -6.65 8.83 14.42
C THR A 309 -5.48 7.96 13.96
N LYS A 310 -4.66 7.49 14.90
CA LYS A 310 -3.62 6.49 14.64
C LYS A 310 -4.16 5.05 14.58
N PHE A 311 -5.47 4.85 14.78
CA PHE A 311 -6.04 3.51 14.90
C PHE A 311 -6.12 2.75 13.56
N GLY A 312 -6.06 3.47 12.44
CA GLY A 312 -5.90 2.90 11.09
C GLY A 312 -4.45 2.57 10.71
N GLY A 313 -3.47 2.70 11.61
CA GLY A 313 -2.08 2.38 11.33
C GLY A 313 -1.87 0.90 11.00
N ALA A 314 -0.85 0.60 10.18
CA ALA A 314 -0.48 -0.76 9.80
C ALA A 314 -0.07 -1.63 11.01
N ASP A 315 0.40 -0.99 12.09
CA ASP A 315 0.77 -1.60 13.37
C ASP A 315 -0.44 -2.02 14.23
N LYS A 316 -1.65 -1.61 13.87
CA LYS A 316 -2.90 -1.92 14.61
C LYS A 316 -3.48 -3.25 14.16
N VAL A 317 -2.92 -4.33 14.70
CA VAL A 317 -3.16 -5.70 14.25
C VAL A 317 -4.21 -6.49 15.06
N GLY A 318 -4.90 -5.85 15.99
CA GLY A 318 -5.78 -6.51 16.96
C GLY A 318 -5.08 -6.76 18.30
N GLU A 319 -5.82 -7.30 19.27
CA GLU A 319 -5.29 -7.60 20.60
C GLU A 319 -5.85 -8.90 21.19
N GLY A 320 -5.11 -9.47 22.15
CA GLY A 320 -5.54 -10.70 22.84
C GLY A 320 -5.80 -11.83 21.86
N LYS A 321 -7.05 -12.34 21.82
CA LYS A 321 -7.41 -13.42 20.89
C LYS A 321 -7.52 -12.94 19.44
N GLY A 322 -7.74 -11.65 19.20
CA GLY A 322 -7.87 -11.05 17.87
C GLY A 322 -6.56 -10.56 17.27
N GLU A 323 -5.42 -10.71 17.96
CA GLU A 323 -4.12 -10.33 17.42
C GLU A 323 -3.84 -11.08 16.09
N GLY A 324 -3.54 -10.32 15.03
CA GLY A 324 -3.36 -10.81 13.66
C GLY A 324 -4.63 -10.80 12.79
N TYR A 325 -5.81 -10.52 13.37
CA TYR A 325 -7.11 -10.52 12.67
C TYR A 325 -7.64 -9.12 12.31
N SER A 326 -6.81 -8.09 12.49
CA SER A 326 -7.02 -6.75 11.94
C SER A 326 -5.86 -6.41 10.98
N VAL A 327 -6.17 -6.10 9.73
CA VAL A 327 -5.18 -5.80 8.68
C VAL A 327 -5.50 -4.45 8.05
N ASN A 328 -4.73 -3.43 8.42
CA ASN A 328 -4.82 -2.11 7.81
C ASN A 328 -3.81 -1.95 6.68
N ILE A 329 -4.27 -1.40 5.56
CA ILE A 329 -3.46 -0.98 4.41
C ILE A 329 -3.61 0.55 4.27
N PRO A 330 -2.78 1.32 5.01
CA PRO A 330 -2.93 2.77 5.11
C PRO A 330 -2.21 3.49 3.97
N TRP A 331 -2.95 3.95 2.96
CA TRP A 331 -2.39 4.76 1.88
C TRP A 331 -1.78 6.06 2.42
N GLN A 332 -0.52 6.30 2.09
CA GLN A 332 0.23 7.44 2.61
C GLN A 332 -0.22 8.77 2.00
N ASN A 333 -0.82 8.74 0.80
CA ASN A 333 -1.21 9.91 0.03
C ASN A 333 -2.55 9.70 -0.68
N ALA A 334 -3.15 10.79 -1.17
CA ALA A 334 -4.22 10.78 -2.16
C ALA A 334 -3.76 10.23 -3.53
N GLY A 335 -4.70 10.10 -4.46
CA GLY A 335 -4.39 9.77 -5.86
C GLY A 335 -4.20 8.28 -6.15
N VAL A 336 -4.43 7.40 -5.16
CA VAL A 336 -4.42 5.95 -5.39
C VAL A 336 -5.49 5.53 -6.39
N GLY A 337 -5.18 4.58 -7.25
CA GLY A 337 -6.06 4.12 -8.33
C GLY A 337 -6.15 2.61 -8.44
N ASP A 338 -6.71 2.14 -9.57
CA ASP A 338 -6.96 0.71 -9.82
C ASP A 338 -5.74 -0.18 -9.56
N ALA A 339 -4.56 0.22 -10.08
CA ALA A 339 -3.35 -0.59 -10.00
C ALA A 339 -2.84 -0.75 -8.56
N ASP A 340 -2.97 0.30 -7.73
CA ASP A 340 -2.56 0.27 -6.32
C ASP A 340 -3.42 -0.72 -5.53
N TYR A 341 -4.75 -0.64 -5.70
CA TYR A 341 -5.68 -1.55 -5.06
C TYR A 341 -5.52 -2.98 -5.58
N VAL A 342 -5.43 -3.19 -6.90
CA VAL A 342 -5.21 -4.54 -7.46
C VAL A 342 -3.90 -5.14 -6.92
N TYR A 343 -2.84 -4.34 -6.82
CA TYR A 343 -1.57 -4.80 -6.25
C TYR A 343 -1.73 -5.21 -4.79
N ALA A 344 -2.36 -4.39 -3.94
CA ALA A 344 -2.65 -4.74 -2.55
C ALA A 344 -3.56 -5.97 -2.43
N PHE A 345 -4.54 -6.12 -3.32
CA PHE A 345 -5.41 -7.29 -3.36
C PHE A 345 -4.62 -8.57 -3.63
N GLN A 346 -3.77 -8.55 -4.65
CA GLN A 346 -2.96 -9.71 -5.04
C GLN A 346 -1.88 -10.04 -4.02
N LYS A 347 -1.30 -9.04 -3.36
CA LYS A 347 -0.18 -9.20 -2.43
C LYS A 347 -0.58 -9.47 -0.99
N ILE A 348 -1.71 -8.93 -0.52
CA ILE A 348 -2.13 -9.00 0.89
C ILE A 348 -3.52 -9.61 1.01
N VAL A 349 -4.54 -8.95 0.43
CA VAL A 349 -5.95 -9.24 0.73
C VAL A 349 -6.32 -10.68 0.35
N ILE A 350 -6.11 -11.07 -0.91
CA ILE A 350 -6.50 -12.40 -1.40
C ILE A 350 -5.70 -13.53 -0.73
N PRO A 351 -4.37 -13.44 -0.58
CA PRO A 351 -3.62 -14.46 0.16
C PRO A 351 -4.11 -14.64 1.61
N ILE A 352 -4.30 -13.55 2.35
CA ILE A 352 -4.75 -13.62 3.76
C ILE A 352 -6.16 -14.19 3.86
N ILE A 353 -7.10 -13.71 3.04
CA ILE A 353 -8.48 -14.22 3.03
C ILE A 353 -8.50 -15.72 2.68
N CYS A 354 -7.68 -16.16 1.72
CA CYS A 354 -7.58 -17.58 1.36
C CYS A 354 -6.99 -18.43 2.51
N GLU A 355 -6.00 -17.93 3.24
CA GLU A 355 -5.44 -18.62 4.42
C GLU A 355 -6.45 -18.66 5.59
N PHE A 356 -7.26 -17.62 5.76
CA PHE A 356 -8.31 -17.55 6.77
C PHE A 356 -9.51 -18.48 6.47
N ASP A 357 -9.77 -18.76 5.19
CA ASP A 357 -10.86 -19.64 4.71
C ASP A 357 -12.23 -19.27 5.30
N PRO A 358 -12.81 -18.11 4.93
CA PRO A 358 -14.08 -17.65 5.51
C PRO A 358 -15.29 -18.43 4.97
N ASP A 359 -16.35 -18.46 5.78
CA ASP A 359 -17.67 -18.99 5.43
C ASP A 359 -18.57 -17.92 4.78
N LEU A 360 -18.30 -16.63 5.05
CA LEU A 360 -18.98 -15.47 4.48
C LEU A 360 -17.99 -14.31 4.33
N ILE A 361 -18.09 -13.57 3.23
CA ILE A 361 -17.40 -12.29 3.04
C ILE A 361 -18.43 -11.17 3.02
N ILE A 362 -18.25 -10.16 3.87
CA ILE A 362 -19.01 -8.91 3.87
C ILE A 362 -18.08 -7.80 3.39
N VAL A 363 -18.49 -7.05 2.37
CA VAL A 363 -17.72 -5.93 1.84
C VAL A 363 -18.40 -4.63 2.24
N SER A 364 -17.72 -3.86 3.10
CA SER A 364 -18.01 -2.45 3.36
C SER A 364 -17.62 -1.67 2.11
N ALA A 365 -18.60 -1.39 1.25
CA ALA A 365 -18.38 -0.83 -0.07
C ALA A 365 -18.69 0.66 -0.12
N GLY A 366 -17.74 1.46 0.37
CA GLY A 366 -17.64 2.87 0.02
C GLY A 366 -17.21 3.07 -1.42
N PHE A 367 -17.68 4.15 -2.04
CA PHE A 367 -17.26 4.54 -3.38
C PHE A 367 -16.65 5.95 -3.42
N ASP A 368 -16.08 6.40 -2.30
CA ASP A 368 -15.35 7.67 -2.17
C ASP A 368 -13.87 7.55 -2.55
N ALA A 369 -13.32 6.36 -2.74
CA ALA A 369 -12.05 6.17 -3.45
C ALA A 369 -12.21 6.33 -4.98
N ALA A 370 -13.44 6.47 -5.49
CA ALA A 370 -13.72 6.52 -6.91
C ALA A 370 -13.24 7.81 -7.57
N ASP A 371 -12.84 7.71 -8.84
CA ASP A 371 -12.51 8.88 -9.65
C ASP A 371 -13.67 9.87 -9.72
N GLY A 372 -13.41 11.13 -9.39
CA GLY A 372 -14.40 12.20 -9.32
C GLY A 372 -14.96 12.49 -7.92
N ASP A 373 -14.65 11.68 -6.91
CA ASP A 373 -14.98 12.00 -5.52
C ASP A 373 -14.03 13.08 -4.96
N ILE A 374 -14.63 14.18 -4.47
CA ILE A 374 -13.88 15.35 -4.01
C ILE A 374 -13.29 15.18 -2.60
N ILE A 375 -13.82 14.24 -1.81
CA ILE A 375 -13.41 13.99 -0.42
C ILE A 375 -12.25 13.00 -0.43
N GLY A 376 -12.43 11.84 -1.07
CA GLY A 376 -11.39 10.81 -1.11
C GLY A 376 -10.17 11.21 -1.95
N GLN A 377 -10.38 11.95 -3.04
CA GLN A 377 -9.32 12.44 -3.95
C GLN A 377 -8.47 11.30 -4.53
N CYS A 378 -9.13 10.21 -4.90
CA CYS A 378 -8.53 9.01 -5.48
C CYS A 378 -9.07 8.78 -6.90
N HIS A 379 -8.55 7.77 -7.59
CA HIS A 379 -8.79 7.52 -9.01
C HIS A 379 -9.18 6.07 -9.29
N VAL A 380 -9.92 5.42 -8.38
CA VAL A 380 -10.43 4.07 -8.62
C VAL A 380 -11.59 4.15 -9.63
N THR A 381 -11.53 3.37 -10.68
CA THR A 381 -12.55 3.34 -11.73
C THR A 381 -13.64 2.32 -11.40
N PRO A 382 -14.83 2.42 -12.04
CA PRO A 382 -15.84 1.36 -11.96
C PRO A 382 -15.33 -0.04 -12.35
N ALA A 383 -14.39 -0.12 -13.29
CA ALA A 383 -13.73 -1.36 -13.67
C ALA A 383 -12.86 -1.91 -12.53
N GLY A 384 -12.15 -1.04 -11.81
CA GLY A 384 -11.40 -1.38 -10.60
C GLY A 384 -12.27 -2.09 -9.55
N TYR A 385 -13.40 -1.50 -9.17
CA TYR A 385 -14.35 -2.13 -8.23
C TYR A 385 -14.90 -3.47 -8.75
N GLY A 386 -15.13 -3.58 -10.06
CA GLY A 386 -15.48 -4.84 -10.71
C GLY A 386 -14.40 -5.91 -10.51
N GLN A 387 -13.12 -5.57 -10.69
CA GLN A 387 -11.98 -6.47 -10.47
C GLN A 387 -11.87 -6.92 -9.01
N PHE A 388 -12.04 -6.00 -8.06
CA PHE A 388 -12.03 -6.34 -6.62
C PHE A 388 -13.12 -7.36 -6.29
N THR A 389 -14.34 -7.10 -6.75
CA THR A 389 -15.48 -7.98 -6.59
C THR A 389 -15.22 -9.35 -7.22
N HIS A 390 -14.64 -9.38 -8.42
CA HIS A 390 -14.36 -10.61 -9.15
C HIS A 390 -13.38 -11.51 -8.38
N MET A 391 -12.30 -10.96 -7.84
CA MET A 391 -11.32 -11.71 -7.05
C MET A 391 -11.96 -12.34 -5.79
N LEU A 392 -12.92 -11.65 -5.16
CA LEU A 392 -13.61 -12.13 -3.96
C LEU A 392 -14.66 -13.21 -4.26
N LYS A 393 -15.33 -13.16 -5.42
CA LYS A 393 -16.37 -14.13 -5.81
C LYS A 393 -15.87 -15.58 -5.88
N ALA A 394 -14.58 -15.79 -6.05
CA ALA A 394 -13.98 -17.12 -6.07
C ALA A 394 -13.87 -17.75 -4.67
N ILE A 395 -13.97 -16.95 -3.60
CA ILE A 395 -13.75 -17.36 -2.21
C ILE A 395 -15.09 -17.58 -1.50
N ALA A 396 -15.11 -18.33 -0.39
CA ALA A 396 -16.32 -18.68 0.37
C ALA A 396 -17.42 -19.32 -0.50
N LYS A 397 -17.02 -20.02 -1.58
CA LYS A 397 -17.92 -20.56 -2.61
C LYS A 397 -18.83 -19.49 -3.22
N GLY A 398 -18.40 -18.23 -3.26
CA GLY A 398 -19.12 -17.06 -3.75
C GLY A 398 -20.15 -16.47 -2.79
N LYS A 399 -20.17 -16.89 -1.51
CA LYS A 399 -20.98 -16.27 -0.46
C LYS A 399 -20.42 -14.89 -0.12
N LEU A 400 -20.92 -13.90 -0.83
CA LEU A 400 -20.45 -12.51 -0.79
C LEU A 400 -21.64 -11.58 -0.59
N THR A 401 -21.56 -10.70 0.42
CA THR A 401 -22.53 -9.63 0.65
C THR A 401 -21.81 -8.30 0.56
N VAL A 402 -22.23 -7.45 -0.38
CA VAL A 402 -21.72 -6.09 -0.54
C VAL A 402 -22.73 -5.12 0.06
N ILE A 403 -22.28 -4.17 0.88
CA ILE A 403 -23.13 -3.12 1.46
C ILE A 403 -22.58 -1.74 1.12
N LEU A 404 -23.45 -0.81 0.75
CA LEU A 404 -23.07 0.59 0.53
C LEU A 404 -22.64 1.29 1.84
N GLU A 405 -21.47 1.92 1.83
CA GLU A 405 -20.98 2.81 2.91
C GLU A 405 -20.89 4.27 2.42
N GLY A 406 -19.69 4.83 2.22
CA GLY A 406 -19.41 6.18 1.74
C GLY A 406 -19.46 6.37 0.21
N GLY A 407 -18.89 7.47 -0.27
CA GLY A 407 -18.99 7.96 -1.66
C GLY A 407 -19.98 9.11 -1.79
N TYR A 408 -19.53 10.22 -2.39
CA TYR A 408 -20.22 11.51 -2.32
C TYR A 408 -20.40 12.18 -3.69
N ASN A 409 -19.77 11.64 -4.73
CA ASN A 409 -20.10 11.97 -6.12
C ASN A 409 -21.17 11.01 -6.69
N LEU A 410 -22.40 11.52 -6.93
CA LEU A 410 -23.55 10.69 -7.36
C LEU A 410 -23.30 9.87 -8.62
N ASP A 411 -22.56 10.41 -9.59
CA ASP A 411 -22.25 9.68 -10.83
C ASP A 411 -21.21 8.59 -10.56
N SER A 412 -20.16 8.91 -9.81
CA SER A 412 -19.07 8.00 -9.47
C SER A 412 -19.57 6.81 -8.65
N ILE A 413 -20.41 7.06 -7.63
CA ILE A 413 -21.05 6.03 -6.81
C ILE A 413 -21.91 5.12 -7.69
N SER A 414 -22.81 5.70 -8.50
CA SER A 414 -23.77 4.89 -9.27
C SER A 414 -23.09 4.05 -10.36
N ASN A 415 -22.04 4.58 -11.00
CA ASN A 415 -21.25 3.83 -11.98
C ASN A 415 -20.42 2.73 -11.30
N SER A 416 -19.79 3.01 -10.16
CA SER A 416 -18.98 2.03 -9.43
C SER A 416 -19.84 0.89 -8.86
N ALA A 417 -20.99 1.22 -8.26
CA ALA A 417 -21.96 0.23 -7.80
C ALA A 417 -22.51 -0.63 -8.95
N LEU A 418 -22.71 -0.05 -10.15
CA LEU A 418 -23.06 -0.82 -11.34
C LEU A 418 -21.94 -1.78 -11.75
N GLY A 419 -20.68 -1.35 -11.73
CA GLY A 419 -19.52 -2.22 -12.01
C GLY A 419 -19.46 -3.43 -11.08
N VAL A 420 -19.70 -3.21 -9.78
CA VAL A 420 -19.85 -4.29 -8.79
C VAL A 420 -21.03 -5.20 -9.12
N ALA A 421 -22.22 -4.63 -9.36
CA ALA A 421 -23.45 -5.39 -9.60
C ALA A 421 -23.35 -6.28 -10.84
N LYS A 422 -22.78 -5.77 -11.94
CA LYS A 422 -22.49 -6.54 -13.16
C LYS A 422 -21.66 -7.79 -12.88
N VAL A 423 -20.59 -7.62 -12.10
CA VAL A 423 -19.74 -8.75 -11.71
C VAL A 423 -20.49 -9.70 -10.78
N LEU A 424 -21.31 -9.22 -9.83
CA LEU A 424 -22.12 -10.07 -8.96
C LEU A 424 -23.06 -10.98 -9.76
N VAL A 425 -23.79 -10.44 -10.76
CA VAL A 425 -24.71 -11.20 -11.63
C VAL A 425 -24.00 -12.13 -12.62
N GLY A 426 -22.68 -12.00 -12.77
CA GLY A 426 -21.84 -12.95 -13.51
C GLY A 426 -21.13 -12.40 -14.75
N GLU A 427 -21.20 -11.10 -15.01
CA GLU A 427 -20.40 -10.47 -16.06
C GLU A 427 -18.90 -10.58 -15.71
N PRO A 428 -18.02 -10.87 -16.68
CA PRO A 428 -16.58 -10.76 -16.45
C PRO A 428 -16.20 -9.30 -16.16
N PRO A 429 -15.20 -9.04 -15.30
CA PRO A 429 -14.78 -7.67 -15.01
C PRO A 429 -14.10 -7.04 -16.24
N GLU A 430 -14.28 -5.74 -16.41
CA GLU A 430 -13.56 -4.95 -17.41
C GLU A 430 -12.08 -4.77 -17.02
N ASN A 431 -11.21 -4.54 -18.00
CA ASN A 431 -9.78 -4.32 -17.73
C ASN A 431 -9.57 -2.99 -16.99
N THR A 432 -8.61 -2.95 -16.06
CA THR A 432 -8.20 -1.71 -15.38
C THR A 432 -7.46 -0.77 -16.32
N VAL A 433 -7.47 0.52 -16.02
CA VAL A 433 -6.81 1.55 -16.85
C VAL A 433 -5.28 1.47 -16.76
N SER A 434 -4.75 1.15 -15.58
CA SER A 434 -3.32 0.96 -15.33
C SER A 434 -3.06 -0.41 -14.70
N THR A 435 -1.85 -0.93 -14.94
CA THR A 435 -1.33 -2.18 -14.36
C THR A 435 -0.14 -1.95 -13.43
N GLN A 436 0.44 -0.76 -13.44
CA GLN A 436 1.61 -0.42 -12.63
C GLN A 436 1.16 0.33 -11.38
N PRO A 437 1.38 -0.22 -10.17
CA PRO A 437 1.11 0.49 -8.93
C PRO A 437 2.11 1.64 -8.74
N SER A 438 1.69 2.66 -7.99
CA SER A 438 2.55 3.75 -7.52
C SER A 438 3.66 3.23 -6.60
N PHE A 439 4.77 3.96 -6.52
CA PHE A 439 5.89 3.58 -5.65
C PHE A 439 5.49 3.61 -4.18
N GLU A 440 4.67 4.59 -3.80
CA GLU A 440 4.14 4.76 -2.45
C GLU A 440 3.22 3.59 -2.05
N ALA A 441 2.40 3.08 -2.98
CA ALA A 441 1.60 1.88 -2.75
C ALA A 441 2.49 0.64 -2.60
N ILE A 442 3.55 0.50 -3.39
CA ILE A 442 4.51 -0.61 -3.25
C ILE A 442 5.17 -0.59 -1.87
N GLU A 443 5.63 0.58 -1.40
CA GLU A 443 6.23 0.76 -0.09
C GLU A 443 5.25 0.42 1.04
N THR A 444 4.03 0.97 0.97
CA THR A 444 2.96 0.70 1.94
C THR A 444 2.62 -0.79 2.01
N VAL A 445 2.43 -1.45 0.86
CA VAL A 445 2.13 -2.88 0.81
C VAL A 445 3.28 -3.70 1.37
N ASN A 446 4.53 -3.35 1.08
CA ASN A 446 5.70 -4.05 1.63
C ASN A 446 5.81 -3.91 3.16
N GLU A 447 5.52 -2.73 3.70
CA GLU A 447 5.47 -2.49 5.15
C GLU A 447 4.39 -3.36 5.81
N VAL A 448 3.18 -3.37 5.26
CA VAL A 448 2.08 -4.19 5.78
C VAL A 448 2.42 -5.67 5.70
N MET A 449 3.01 -6.16 4.60
CA MET A 449 3.45 -7.55 4.48
C MET A 449 4.45 -7.93 5.57
N LYS A 450 5.43 -7.06 5.88
CA LYS A 450 6.40 -7.30 6.97
C LYS A 450 5.70 -7.46 8.31
N ILE A 451 4.81 -6.54 8.66
CA ILE A 451 4.05 -6.58 9.93
C ILE A 451 3.18 -7.85 10.01
N GLN A 452 2.47 -8.16 8.92
CA GLN A 452 1.54 -9.28 8.87
C GLN A 452 2.23 -10.66 8.77
N SER A 453 3.51 -10.72 8.38
CA SER A 453 4.30 -11.97 8.32
C SER A 453 4.40 -12.71 9.65
N LYS A 454 4.30 -11.98 10.78
CA LYS A 454 4.24 -12.55 12.12
C LYS A 454 3.03 -13.49 12.29
N TYR A 455 1.89 -13.11 11.72
CA TYR A 455 0.59 -13.75 11.93
C TYR A 455 0.19 -14.69 10.78
N TRP A 456 0.51 -14.33 9.53
CA TRP A 456 0.04 -15.03 8.33
C TRP A 456 1.18 -15.73 7.59
N LYS A 457 1.03 -17.04 7.33
CA LYS A 457 2.08 -17.83 6.65
C LYS A 457 2.29 -17.38 5.21
N CYS A 458 1.23 -16.98 4.53
CA CYS A 458 1.27 -16.46 3.16
C CYS A 458 2.09 -15.16 3.04
N MET A 459 2.31 -14.45 4.15
CA MET A 459 3.11 -13.22 4.20
C MET A 459 4.58 -13.46 4.59
N ARG A 460 5.00 -14.69 4.93
CA ARG A 460 6.37 -15.00 5.36
C ARG A 460 7.43 -15.12 4.27
N PRO A 461 7.15 -15.65 3.06
CA PRO A 461 8.19 -15.86 2.06
C PRO A 461 8.97 -14.58 1.75
N GLY A 462 10.29 -14.62 1.93
CA GLY A 462 11.20 -13.51 1.64
C GLY A 462 11.30 -12.47 2.76
N ILE A 463 10.57 -12.66 3.86
CA ILE A 463 10.65 -11.82 5.06
C ILE A 463 11.35 -12.63 6.17
N ALA A 464 12.31 -11.99 6.83
CA ALA A 464 13.03 -12.60 7.93
C ALA A 464 12.08 -12.90 9.10
N SER A 465 12.25 -14.07 9.73
CA SER A 465 11.41 -14.52 10.85
C SER A 465 11.51 -13.64 12.09
N HIS A 466 12.60 -12.88 12.18
CA HIS A 466 12.85 -11.87 13.19
C HIS A 466 12.79 -10.52 12.49
N ILE A 467 11.90 -9.65 12.96
CA ILE A 467 11.88 -8.25 12.53
C ILE A 467 13.12 -7.59 13.19
N PHE A 468 13.64 -6.51 12.61
CA PHE A 468 14.76 -5.77 13.21
C PHE A 468 14.52 -5.45 14.70
N ASP A 469 13.25 -5.26 15.09
CA ASP A 469 12.82 -5.06 16.47
C ASP A 469 13.17 -6.22 17.42
N ASP A 470 13.15 -7.46 16.94
CA ASP A 470 13.51 -8.65 17.73
C ASP A 470 15.04 -8.73 17.96
N PHE A 471 15.85 -8.05 17.14
CA PHE A 471 17.31 -8.03 17.28
C PHE A 471 17.79 -7.05 18.35
N TYR A 472 16.97 -6.08 18.81
CA TYR A 472 17.36 -5.21 19.92
C TYR A 472 17.43 -5.92 21.28
N GLU A 473 16.84 -7.12 21.38
CA GLU A 473 16.98 -7.96 22.56
C GLU A 473 18.29 -8.76 22.58
N LEU A 474 19.05 -8.77 21.47
CA LEU A 474 20.33 -9.47 21.39
C LEU A 474 21.46 -8.61 21.98
N PRO A 475 22.44 -9.23 22.68
CA PRO A 475 23.59 -8.51 23.21
C PRO A 475 24.40 -7.80 22.10
N GLU A 476 24.88 -6.58 22.36
CA GLU A 476 25.73 -5.77 21.45
C GLU A 476 26.94 -6.56 20.90
N GLU A 477 27.45 -7.54 21.65
CA GLU A 477 28.55 -8.41 21.22
C GLU A 477 28.21 -9.30 20.01
N GLN A 478 26.92 -9.46 19.67
CA GLN A 478 26.43 -10.35 18.60
C GLN A 478 25.86 -9.60 17.39
N THR A 479 25.77 -8.27 17.43
CA THR A 479 25.16 -7.45 16.38
C THR A 479 26.11 -6.35 15.92
N LEU A 480 26.29 -6.20 14.60
CA LEU A 480 27.11 -5.14 13.99
C LEU A 480 26.32 -4.47 12.88
N SER A 481 26.39 -3.14 12.80
CA SER A 481 25.78 -2.39 11.71
C SER A 481 26.54 -2.64 10.41
N PHE A 482 25.81 -2.98 9.35
CA PHE A 482 26.40 -3.17 8.02
C PHE A 482 27.05 -1.88 7.50
N ALA A 483 26.49 -0.72 7.82
CA ALA A 483 27.03 0.58 7.42
C ALA A 483 28.39 0.86 8.07
N GLU A 484 28.55 0.52 9.36
CA GLU A 484 29.81 0.69 10.09
C GLU A 484 30.91 -0.22 9.55
N LEU A 485 30.59 -1.50 9.30
CA LEU A 485 31.52 -2.46 8.69
C LEU A 485 32.01 -1.97 7.32
N LEU A 486 31.08 -1.45 6.51
CA LEU A 486 31.40 -0.91 5.20
C LEU A 486 32.27 0.35 5.29
N ARG A 487 31.95 1.27 6.21
CA ARG A 487 32.76 2.48 6.40
C ARG A 487 34.17 2.15 6.90
N GLY A 488 34.31 1.21 7.83
CA GLY A 488 35.61 0.72 8.30
C GLY A 488 36.44 0.08 7.17
N HIS A 489 35.80 -0.71 6.28
CA HIS A 489 36.47 -1.23 5.09
C HIS A 489 36.94 -0.11 4.14
N GLN A 490 36.09 0.89 3.89
CA GLN A 490 36.44 2.06 3.06
C GLN A 490 37.61 2.84 3.66
N ALA A 491 37.60 3.07 4.97
CA ALA A 491 38.68 3.73 5.70
C ALA A 491 40.02 3.01 5.48
N LYS A 492 40.02 1.68 5.67
CA LYS A 492 41.21 0.84 5.46
C LYS A 492 41.67 0.86 3.99
N TYR A 493 40.75 0.79 3.04
CA TYR A 493 41.07 0.86 1.62
C TYR A 493 41.71 2.20 1.24
N LEU A 494 41.11 3.32 1.66
CA LEU A 494 41.64 4.66 1.39
C LEU A 494 42.99 4.90 2.08
N LEU A 495 43.16 4.43 3.32
CA LEU A 495 44.43 4.51 4.04
C LEU A 495 45.52 3.69 3.32
N THR A 496 45.25 2.45 2.95
CA THR A 496 46.28 1.57 2.36
C THR A 496 46.65 1.94 0.93
N ARG A 497 45.68 2.40 0.13
CA ARG A 497 45.89 2.68 -1.30
C ARG A 497 46.28 4.12 -1.60
N TYR A 498 45.74 5.08 -0.83
CA TYR A 498 45.88 6.51 -1.08
C TYR A 498 46.42 7.28 0.15
N SER A 499 46.76 6.59 1.24
CA SER A 499 47.28 7.20 2.48
C SER A 499 46.34 8.21 3.12
N PHE A 500 45.02 8.01 2.97
CA PHE A 500 44.04 8.88 3.63
C PHE A 500 44.16 8.76 5.14
N ILE A 501 43.95 9.88 5.81
CA ILE A 501 43.88 9.95 7.28
C ILE A 501 42.51 10.44 7.70
N ASN A 502 42.17 10.12 8.95
CA ASN A 502 41.01 10.66 9.61
C ASN A 502 41.16 12.16 9.85
N LEU A 503 40.13 12.94 9.52
CA LEU A 503 40.03 14.35 9.87
C LEU A 503 39.12 14.47 11.12
N PRO A 504 39.69 14.66 12.32
CA PRO A 504 38.94 14.53 13.57
C PRO A 504 37.87 15.62 13.71
N ILE A 505 36.74 15.26 14.31
CA ILE A 505 35.67 16.19 14.64
C ILE A 505 35.70 16.42 16.14
N PHE A 506 35.97 17.66 16.54
CA PHE A 506 35.98 18.05 17.94
C PHE A 506 34.59 18.57 18.33
N TYR A 507 33.97 17.94 19.31
CA TYR A 507 32.72 18.39 19.91
C TYR A 507 32.84 18.21 21.44
N ASN A 508 32.50 19.26 22.20
CA ASN A 508 32.48 19.20 23.66
C ASN A 508 31.12 18.65 24.10
N SER A 509 31.10 17.54 24.84
CA SER A 509 29.89 17.01 25.47
C SER A 509 29.47 17.79 26.72
N ASP A 510 30.39 18.57 27.33
CA ASP A 510 30.26 19.04 28.71
C ASP A 510 30.06 20.57 28.88
N GLU A 511 30.00 21.36 27.81
CA GLU A 511 29.84 22.84 27.92
C GLU A 511 28.68 23.41 27.09
N GLN A 512 28.12 24.54 27.55
CA GLN A 512 26.91 25.22 27.05
C GLN A 512 26.95 25.74 25.59
N GLN A 513 27.97 25.40 24.81
CA GLN A 513 28.05 25.65 23.37
C GLN A 513 28.19 24.32 22.62
N LEU A 514 27.05 23.67 22.36
CA LEU A 514 26.99 22.48 21.54
C LEU A 514 27.38 22.82 20.09
N SER A 515 28.38 22.14 19.53
CA SER A 515 28.79 22.31 18.12
C SER A 515 27.78 21.73 17.12
N PHE A 516 26.86 20.88 17.61
CA PHE A 516 25.78 20.23 16.86
C PHE A 516 24.48 20.37 17.66
N THR A 517 23.35 20.59 16.99
CA THR A 517 22.04 20.71 17.67
C THR A 517 21.38 19.36 17.93
N LEU A 518 21.88 18.30 17.30
CA LEU A 518 21.37 16.93 17.39
C LEU A 518 22.37 16.00 18.07
N ASP A 519 21.90 14.82 18.44
CA ASP A 519 22.77 13.73 18.89
C ASP A 519 23.85 13.43 17.82
N VAL A 520 25.07 13.17 18.27
CA VAL A 520 26.21 12.89 17.39
C VAL A 520 26.40 11.36 17.27
N PRO A 521 26.64 10.80 16.06
CA PRO A 521 26.88 9.37 15.89
C PRO A 521 28.05 8.86 16.73
N SER A 522 27.95 7.64 17.26
CA SER A 522 28.98 6.98 18.08
C SER A 522 30.34 6.87 17.37
N HIS A 523 30.33 6.66 16.05
CA HIS A 523 31.51 6.54 15.20
C HIS A 523 31.84 7.84 14.44
N VAL A 524 31.49 9.01 14.98
CA VAL A 524 31.74 10.33 14.33
C VAL A 524 33.18 10.53 13.87
N ASN A 525 34.15 9.96 14.57
CA ASN A 525 35.54 10.06 14.16
C ASN A 525 35.78 9.37 12.80
N GLU A 526 35.03 8.34 12.41
CA GLU A 526 35.29 7.57 11.18
C GLU A 526 34.48 8.07 9.96
N ILE A 527 33.85 9.24 10.08
CA ILE A 527 32.96 9.74 9.02
C ILE A 527 33.68 10.65 8.01
N VAL A 528 34.79 11.30 8.40
CA VAL A 528 35.55 12.20 7.52
C VAL A 528 36.97 11.71 7.30
N PHE A 529 37.34 11.49 6.04
CA PHE A 529 38.70 11.16 5.64
C PHE A 529 39.27 12.20 4.70
N ALA A 530 40.57 12.44 4.77
CA ALA A 530 41.26 13.37 3.89
C ALA A 530 42.55 12.78 3.34
N SER A 531 42.89 13.17 2.10
CA SER A 531 44.16 12.79 1.47
C SER A 531 45.37 13.43 2.17
N PRO A 532 46.58 12.87 2.02
CA PRO A 532 47.80 13.48 2.56
C PRO A 532 47.97 14.94 2.14
N GLU A 533 48.47 15.76 3.07
CA GLU A 533 48.85 17.16 2.82
C GLU A 533 47.72 18.03 2.22
N VAL A 534 46.45 17.68 2.51
CA VAL A 534 45.26 18.40 2.00
C VAL A 534 45.31 19.91 2.28
N TYR A 535 45.82 20.31 3.46
CA TYR A 535 45.97 21.71 3.88
C TYR A 535 46.90 22.56 3.01
N SER A 536 47.79 21.90 2.26
CA SER A 536 48.77 22.54 1.35
C SER A 536 48.34 22.52 -0.11
N SER A 537 47.19 21.91 -0.41
CA SER A 537 46.69 21.75 -1.79
C SER A 537 46.04 23.05 -2.27
N THR A 538 46.22 23.39 -3.54
CA THR A 538 45.63 24.59 -4.15
C THR A 538 44.17 24.39 -4.48
N SER A 539 43.82 23.16 -4.84
CA SER A 539 42.47 22.73 -5.19
C SER A 539 42.06 21.57 -4.31
N ILE A 540 40.84 21.59 -3.77
CA ILE A 540 40.30 20.51 -2.94
C ILE A 540 38.97 20.03 -3.51
N ILE A 541 38.83 18.73 -3.65
CA ILE A 541 37.57 18.07 -4.01
C ILE A 541 36.95 17.49 -2.74
N ILE A 542 35.73 17.92 -2.42
CA ILE A 542 34.99 17.47 -1.23
C ILE A 542 33.80 16.61 -1.69
N SER A 543 33.84 15.31 -1.39
CA SER A 543 32.78 14.35 -1.64
C SER A 543 31.89 14.21 -0.41
N ILE A 544 30.57 14.29 -0.59
CA ILE A 544 29.59 14.09 0.49
C ILE A 544 28.51 13.10 0.06
N HIS A 545 28.35 12.03 0.84
CA HIS A 545 27.49 10.91 0.47
C HIS A 545 26.95 10.15 1.68
N TYR A 546 25.82 9.46 1.50
CA TYR A 546 25.33 8.44 2.43
C TYR A 546 26.11 7.12 2.28
N PRO A 547 25.89 6.10 3.14
CA PRO A 547 26.50 4.79 2.91
C PRO A 547 26.17 4.26 1.51
N PRO A 548 27.09 3.51 0.87
CA PRO A 548 26.89 2.99 -0.47
C PRO A 548 25.66 2.09 -0.62
N GLU A 549 25.12 2.03 -1.83
CA GLU A 549 24.05 1.08 -2.17
C GLU A 549 24.57 -0.36 -2.11
N VAL A 550 23.73 -1.27 -1.62
CA VAL A 550 24.02 -2.70 -1.56
C VAL A 550 23.04 -3.42 -2.46
N TRP A 551 23.54 -4.11 -3.47
CA TRP A 551 22.74 -5.07 -4.21
C TRP A 551 22.74 -6.39 -3.43
N ALA A 552 21.69 -6.58 -2.63
CA ALA A 552 21.52 -7.76 -1.81
C ALA A 552 20.81 -8.86 -2.61
N SER A 553 21.41 -10.05 -2.63
CA SER A 553 20.74 -11.27 -3.04
C SER A 553 19.98 -11.83 -1.84
N VAL A 554 18.69 -11.51 -1.79
CA VAL A 554 17.81 -11.89 -0.67
C VAL A 554 17.24 -13.28 -0.93
N ASN A 555 17.39 -14.17 0.05
CA ASN A 555 16.79 -15.49 -0.01
C ASN A 555 15.25 -15.36 0.02
N PRO A 556 14.54 -15.83 -1.03
CA PRO A 556 13.10 -15.64 -1.17
C PRO A 556 12.27 -16.48 -0.17
N ILE A 557 12.91 -17.32 0.65
CA ILE A 557 12.23 -18.15 1.64
C ILE A 557 12.27 -17.48 3.01
N ASN A 558 13.45 -17.08 3.48
CA ASN A 558 13.67 -16.62 4.86
C ASN A 558 14.18 -15.18 4.96
N GLY A 559 14.28 -14.45 3.85
CA GLY A 559 14.74 -13.06 3.83
C GLY A 559 16.22 -12.83 4.16
N SER A 560 17.01 -13.90 4.36
CA SER A 560 18.44 -13.74 4.67
C SER A 560 19.21 -13.23 3.45
N ILE A 561 20.14 -12.30 3.66
CA ILE A 561 21.03 -11.81 2.60
C ILE A 561 22.15 -12.83 2.38
N ASP A 562 22.31 -13.32 1.14
CA ASP A 562 23.46 -14.15 0.78
C ASP A 562 24.71 -13.28 0.60
N CYS A 563 25.66 -13.42 1.53
CA CYS A 563 26.92 -12.68 1.50
C CYS A 563 27.78 -12.97 0.26
N THR A 564 27.59 -14.11 -0.42
CA THR A 564 28.43 -14.50 -1.56
C THR A 564 28.00 -13.83 -2.86
N SER A 565 26.68 -13.78 -3.11
CA SER A 565 26.13 -13.19 -4.33
C SER A 565 25.72 -11.72 -4.18
N SER A 566 25.73 -11.18 -2.96
CA SER A 566 25.49 -9.75 -2.72
C SER A 566 26.73 -8.91 -3.02
N VAL A 567 26.52 -7.72 -3.59
CA VAL A 567 27.61 -6.83 -4.04
C VAL A 567 27.38 -5.41 -3.55
N ILE A 568 28.47 -4.75 -3.16
CA ILE A 568 28.45 -3.35 -2.72
C ILE A 568 28.76 -2.44 -3.90
N LYS A 569 27.85 -1.50 -4.20
CA LYS A 569 27.98 -0.49 -5.25
C LYS A 569 28.66 0.76 -4.68
N GLN A 570 29.99 0.71 -4.55
CA GLN A 570 30.77 1.76 -3.86
C GLN A 570 30.84 3.09 -4.61
N HIS A 571 30.52 4.20 -3.94
CA HIS A 571 30.71 5.54 -4.52
C HIS A 571 32.14 5.76 -5.04
N PRO A 572 32.28 6.37 -6.23
CA PRO A 572 33.51 6.30 -7.01
C PRO A 572 34.58 7.34 -6.62
N ILE A 573 34.77 7.72 -5.34
CA ILE A 573 35.78 8.75 -5.01
C ILE A 573 37.19 8.34 -5.47
N SER A 574 37.55 7.07 -5.29
CA SER A 574 38.81 6.51 -5.79
C SER A 574 38.91 6.56 -7.32
N LYS A 575 37.81 6.31 -8.03
CA LYS A 575 37.74 6.40 -9.50
C LYS A 575 37.88 7.84 -9.97
N PHE A 576 37.24 8.80 -9.28
CA PHE A 576 37.41 10.23 -9.53
C PHE A 576 38.86 10.64 -9.34
N MET A 577 39.48 10.26 -8.22
CA MET A 577 40.89 10.54 -7.93
C MET A 577 41.82 10.01 -9.03
N ASP A 578 41.66 8.74 -9.41
CA ASP A 578 42.51 8.11 -10.41
C ASP A 578 42.33 8.74 -11.80
N LYS A 579 41.08 9.04 -12.18
CA LYS A 579 40.77 9.66 -13.47
C LYS A 579 41.27 11.11 -13.52
N VAL A 580 40.96 11.95 -12.53
CA VAL A 580 41.43 13.34 -12.45
C VAL A 580 42.96 13.39 -12.45
N LYS A 581 43.62 12.54 -11.65
CA LYS A 581 45.10 12.44 -11.64
C LYS A 581 45.66 12.02 -13.00
N THR A 582 44.96 11.16 -13.72
CA THR A 582 45.39 10.70 -15.04
C THR A 582 45.23 11.78 -16.10
N GLU A 583 44.11 12.50 -16.11
CA GLU A 583 43.86 13.58 -17.07
C GLU A 583 44.77 14.80 -16.80
N LEU A 584 44.92 15.23 -15.55
CA LEU A 584 45.87 16.31 -15.20
C LEU A 584 47.31 15.99 -15.63
N LYS A 585 47.72 14.72 -15.51
CA LYS A 585 49.04 14.28 -15.99
C LYS A 585 49.16 14.33 -17.52
N LYS A 586 48.09 14.04 -18.25
CA LYS A 586 48.10 14.14 -19.73
C LYS A 586 48.16 15.60 -20.18
N GLU A 587 47.50 16.49 -19.45
CA GLU A 587 47.53 17.94 -19.69
C GLU A 587 48.85 18.60 -19.24
N GLY A 588 49.74 17.86 -18.57
CA GLY A 588 51.02 18.37 -18.08
C GLY A 588 50.89 19.29 -16.86
N SER A 589 49.73 19.31 -16.20
CA SER A 589 49.49 20.13 -15.01
C SER A 589 50.26 19.57 -13.79
N THR A 590 50.89 20.47 -13.03
CA THR A 590 51.51 20.16 -11.74
C THR A 590 50.60 20.48 -10.56
N GLU A 591 49.33 20.72 -10.81
CA GLU A 591 48.37 21.11 -9.79
C GLU A 591 48.19 20.01 -8.73
N LYS A 592 48.29 20.40 -7.46
CA LYS A 592 48.13 19.49 -6.33
C LYS A 592 46.69 19.54 -5.85
N VAL A 593 45.94 18.48 -6.17
CA VAL A 593 44.54 18.32 -5.77
C VAL A 593 44.45 17.50 -4.47
N GLY A 594 43.87 18.10 -3.44
CA GLY A 594 43.50 17.43 -2.19
C GLY A 594 42.08 16.87 -2.27
N TYR A 595 41.80 15.86 -1.45
CA TYR A 595 40.49 15.18 -1.41
C TYR A 595 40.00 15.07 0.02
N ILE A 596 38.72 15.34 0.25
CA ILE A 596 38.01 15.11 1.51
C ILE A 596 36.77 14.26 1.20
N ASP A 597 36.60 13.16 1.93
CA ASP A 597 35.49 12.23 1.81
C ASP A 597 34.64 12.27 3.09
N VAL A 598 33.39 12.69 2.95
CA VAL A 598 32.44 12.84 4.05
C VAL A 598 31.30 11.84 3.88
N ASN A 599 31.20 10.89 4.80
CA ASN A 599 30.09 9.95 4.85
C ASN A 599 29.08 10.37 5.92
N ILE A 600 27.85 10.70 5.53
CA ILE A 600 26.77 10.99 6.47
C ILE A 600 26.09 9.67 6.82
N PRO A 601 26.02 9.24 8.08
CA PRO A 601 25.21 8.08 8.45
C PRO A 601 23.73 8.34 8.13
N SER A 602 23.08 7.44 7.38
CA SER A 602 21.67 7.60 7.00
C SER A 602 20.67 7.12 8.06
N TYR A 603 21.17 6.53 9.16
CA TYR A 603 20.39 5.70 10.07
C TYR A 603 19.40 6.47 10.95
N LEU A 604 18.21 5.91 11.16
CA LEU A 604 17.12 6.46 11.98
C LEU A 604 17.19 6.07 13.47
N GLU A 605 18.15 5.25 13.90
CA GLU A 605 18.20 4.74 15.29
C GLU A 605 19.49 5.11 16.03
N ALA A 606 19.78 6.39 16.19
CA ALA A 606 20.63 6.79 17.31
C ALA A 606 19.95 6.52 18.70
N SER A 607 18.80 5.83 18.73
CA SER A 607 18.05 5.45 19.94
C SER A 607 18.32 4.02 20.48
N ALA A 608 19.12 3.18 19.81
CA ALA A 608 19.28 1.78 20.24
C ALA A 608 20.59 1.46 20.98
N HIS A 609 21.51 2.42 21.15
CA HIS A 609 22.77 2.18 21.88
C HIS A 609 22.90 3.16 23.05
N GLY A 610 22.86 2.59 24.26
CA GLY A 610 22.57 3.26 25.52
C GLY A 610 23.50 4.41 25.91
N VAL A 611 22.89 5.56 26.21
CA VAL A 611 23.12 6.17 27.53
C VAL A 611 21.99 5.65 28.43
N LYS A 612 22.27 4.61 29.22
CA LYS A 612 21.35 4.15 30.27
C LYS A 612 21.21 5.28 31.29
N SER A 613 20.04 5.89 31.38
CA SER A 613 19.66 6.63 32.59
C SER A 613 19.62 5.64 33.76
N ALA A 614 19.99 6.11 34.96
CA ALA A 614 19.88 5.35 36.21
C ALA A 614 18.45 4.81 36.51
N THR A 615 17.46 5.16 35.69
CA THR A 615 16.04 4.80 35.80
C THR A 615 15.53 3.82 34.75
N GLY A 616 16.36 3.33 33.81
CA GLY A 616 15.98 2.24 32.90
C GLY A 616 15.02 2.58 31.75
N ALA A 617 14.78 3.86 31.44
CA ALA A 617 14.01 4.28 30.26
C ALA A 617 14.90 4.49 29.03
N VAL A 618 14.49 3.94 27.87
CA VAL A 618 15.12 4.17 26.56
C VAL A 618 14.83 5.60 26.12
N LYS A 619 15.86 6.40 25.85
CA LYS A 619 15.71 7.78 25.38
C LYS A 619 15.68 7.76 23.85
N SER A 620 14.58 8.21 23.24
CA SER A 620 14.48 8.42 21.79
C SER A 620 15.57 9.41 21.36
N SER A 621 16.37 9.04 20.36
CA SER A 621 17.35 9.97 19.80
C SER A 621 16.70 11.05 18.96
N THR A 622 17.34 12.21 18.94
CA THR A 622 17.02 13.37 18.12
C THR A 622 17.74 13.37 16.78
N TYR A 623 18.55 12.35 16.47
CA TYR A 623 19.35 12.31 15.25
C TYR A 623 18.50 12.43 13.98
N ASN A 624 18.95 13.28 13.08
CA ASN A 624 18.39 13.46 11.76
C ASN A 624 19.55 13.61 10.78
N SER A 625 19.70 12.66 9.87
CA SER A 625 20.84 12.59 8.96
C SER A 625 20.97 13.83 8.07
N THR A 626 19.86 14.40 7.63
CA THR A 626 19.84 15.62 6.80
C THR A 626 20.34 16.84 7.57
N ILE A 627 19.84 17.07 8.79
CA ILE A 627 20.26 18.20 9.62
C ILE A 627 21.71 18.00 10.07
N PHE A 628 22.06 16.80 10.52
CA PHE A 628 23.44 16.47 10.91
C PHE A 628 24.42 16.70 9.76
N GLY A 629 24.10 16.27 8.55
CA GLY A 629 24.91 16.54 7.36
C GLY A 629 25.10 18.04 7.08
N GLN A 630 24.03 18.83 7.24
CA GLN A 630 24.10 20.29 7.10
C GLN A 630 25.04 20.92 8.12
N GLU A 631 24.92 20.55 9.39
CA GLU A 631 25.79 21.05 10.47
C GLU A 631 27.24 20.58 10.32
N LEU A 632 27.45 19.32 9.92
CA LEU A 632 28.77 18.76 9.70
C LEU A 632 29.54 19.50 8.62
N LEU A 633 28.89 19.78 7.47
CA LEU A 633 29.58 20.48 6.39
C LEU A 633 29.89 21.95 6.75
N LEU A 634 29.00 22.61 7.50
CA LEU A 634 29.25 23.93 8.08
C LEU A 634 30.45 23.90 9.04
N TRP A 635 30.52 22.88 9.88
CA TRP A 635 31.60 22.69 10.84
C TRP A 635 32.95 22.43 10.14
N ILE A 636 32.98 21.58 9.10
CA ILE A 636 34.19 21.33 8.29
C ILE A 636 34.65 22.63 7.61
N TRP A 637 33.71 23.41 7.07
CA TRP A 637 34.02 24.70 6.44
C TRP A 637 34.70 25.67 7.41
N ASP A 638 34.12 25.82 8.60
CA ASP A 638 34.59 26.79 9.59
C ASP A 638 35.90 26.37 10.25
N ASN A 639 36.10 25.08 10.53
CA ASN A 639 37.23 24.59 11.32
C ASN A 639 38.43 24.14 10.48
N TYR A 640 38.23 23.76 9.21
CA TYR A 640 39.30 23.28 8.34
C TYR A 640 39.48 24.17 7.12
N VAL A 641 38.45 24.25 6.25
CA VAL A 641 38.55 24.91 4.94
C VAL A 641 38.99 26.37 5.08
N THR A 642 38.44 27.09 6.06
CA THR A 642 38.77 28.51 6.32
C THR A 642 40.25 28.73 6.70
N TYR A 643 40.94 27.71 7.20
CA TYR A 643 42.32 27.81 7.69
C TYR A 643 43.37 27.24 6.71
N PHE A 644 42.95 26.67 5.58
CA PHE A 644 43.87 26.19 4.56
C PHE A 644 44.41 27.34 3.72
N SER A 645 45.58 27.86 4.11
CA SER A 645 46.18 29.07 3.52
C SER A 645 46.51 28.97 2.03
N SER A 646 46.72 27.75 1.51
CA SER A 646 47.06 27.50 0.11
C SER A 646 45.84 27.29 -0.78
N LEU A 647 44.65 27.17 -0.20
CA LEU A 647 43.42 26.82 -0.89
C LEU A 647 42.91 28.00 -1.72
N LYS A 648 42.67 27.74 -3.01
CA LYS A 648 42.07 28.71 -3.94
C LYS A 648 40.79 28.19 -4.57
N LYS A 649 40.69 26.87 -4.83
CA LYS A 649 39.57 26.27 -5.55
C LYS A 649 39.00 25.09 -4.78
N ILE A 650 37.68 25.02 -4.70
CA ILE A 650 36.92 23.91 -4.11
C ILE A 650 35.94 23.40 -5.16
N VAL A 651 35.87 22.09 -5.29
CA VAL A 651 34.81 21.43 -6.06
C VAL A 651 34.07 20.45 -5.16
N PHE A 652 32.75 20.58 -5.10
CA PHE A 652 31.91 19.67 -4.34
C PHE A 652 31.37 18.55 -5.21
N ILE A 653 31.28 17.33 -4.66
CA ILE A 653 30.58 16.20 -5.25
C ILE A 653 29.55 15.69 -4.24
N GLY A 654 28.27 15.81 -4.55
CA GLY A 654 27.17 15.36 -3.70
C GLY A 654 26.43 14.15 -4.27
N TYR A 655 26.02 13.21 -3.41
CA TYR A 655 25.29 12.00 -3.80
C TYR A 655 23.97 11.85 -3.03
N GLY A 656 22.90 11.46 -3.72
CA GLY A 656 21.57 11.28 -3.11
C GLY A 656 21.11 12.55 -2.39
N ASP A 657 20.44 12.43 -1.24
CA ASP A 657 20.02 13.59 -0.44
C ASP A 657 21.15 14.30 0.33
N ALA A 658 22.37 13.72 0.38
CA ALA A 658 23.49 14.30 1.12
C ALA A 658 23.96 15.64 0.52
N TYR A 659 23.71 15.85 -0.77
CA TYR A 659 24.06 17.09 -1.45
C TYR A 659 23.29 18.30 -0.89
N GLN A 660 22.14 18.08 -0.24
CA GLN A 660 21.36 19.17 0.34
C GLN A 660 22.18 19.95 1.37
N SER A 661 23.17 19.32 2.00
CA SER A 661 24.15 19.96 2.88
C SER A 661 25.01 21.00 2.16
N ILE A 662 25.38 20.75 0.89
CA ILE A 662 26.13 21.70 0.05
C ILE A 662 25.28 22.94 -0.23
N VAL A 663 24.03 22.74 -0.65
CA VAL A 663 23.09 23.86 -0.92
C VAL A 663 22.83 24.66 0.36
N HIS A 664 22.76 23.99 1.51
CA HIS A 664 22.62 24.64 2.82
C HIS A 664 23.85 25.48 3.18
N LEU A 665 25.06 24.97 2.94
CA LEU A 665 26.31 25.71 3.12
C LEU A 665 26.30 27.02 2.34
N PHE A 666 25.91 26.98 1.06
CA PHE A 666 25.83 28.17 0.20
C PHE A 666 24.83 29.22 0.70
N ALA A 667 23.76 28.78 1.36
CA ALA A 667 22.77 29.69 1.94
C ALA A 667 23.20 30.31 3.28
N LYS A 668 24.11 29.66 4.03
CA LYS A 668 24.49 30.03 5.40
C LYS A 668 25.85 30.69 5.55
N ARG A 669 26.70 30.66 4.52
CA ARG A 669 28.00 31.33 4.53
C ARG A 669 27.98 32.57 3.61
N PRO A 670 28.86 33.56 3.86
CA PRO A 670 28.88 34.77 3.04
C PRO A 670 29.09 34.44 1.56
N SER A 671 28.19 34.92 0.71
CA SER A 671 28.17 34.65 -0.74
C SER A 671 29.50 34.93 -1.42
N GLN A 672 30.19 36.00 -1.01
CA GLN A 672 31.50 36.37 -1.56
C GLN A 672 32.55 35.27 -1.31
N LYS A 673 32.64 34.74 -0.09
CA LYS A 673 33.59 33.66 0.23
C LYS A 673 33.29 32.38 -0.53
N ILE A 674 32.00 32.06 -0.73
CA ILE A 674 31.58 30.90 -1.51
C ILE A 674 31.99 31.06 -2.98
N LYS A 675 31.71 32.23 -3.58
CA LYS A 675 32.06 32.52 -4.99
C LYS A 675 33.57 32.56 -5.24
N GLU A 676 34.35 33.01 -4.25
CA GLU A 676 35.81 33.08 -4.34
C GLU A 676 36.45 31.68 -4.33
N LEU A 677 35.97 30.78 -3.46
CA LEU A 677 36.59 29.47 -3.26
C LEU A 677 35.95 28.37 -4.11
N VAL A 678 34.63 28.34 -4.24
CA VAL A 678 33.93 27.23 -4.91
C VAL A 678 33.89 27.49 -6.41
N GLN A 679 34.54 26.62 -7.19
CA GLN A 679 34.59 26.74 -8.65
C GLN A 679 33.61 25.80 -9.36
N GLY A 680 33.19 24.71 -8.69
CA GLY A 680 32.27 23.74 -9.28
C GLY A 680 31.51 22.92 -8.24
N THR A 681 30.32 22.44 -8.61
CA THR A 681 29.53 21.51 -7.81
C THR A 681 28.86 20.46 -8.69
N VAL A 682 29.26 19.20 -8.53
CA VAL A 682 28.64 18.05 -9.17
C VAL A 682 27.68 17.40 -8.20
N VAL A 683 26.46 17.10 -8.64
CA VAL A 683 25.45 16.42 -7.82
C VAL A 683 24.87 15.23 -8.59
N PHE A 684 24.86 14.07 -7.97
CA PHE A 684 24.10 12.89 -8.42
C PHE A 684 22.87 12.75 -7.53
N ALA A 685 21.75 13.35 -7.94
CA ALA A 685 20.51 13.34 -7.17
C ALA A 685 19.62 12.12 -7.46
N SER A 686 19.77 11.46 -8.62
CA SER A 686 18.88 10.33 -9.02
C SER A 686 17.39 10.72 -8.87
N ARG A 687 16.63 10.05 -7.98
CA ARG A 687 15.21 10.32 -7.68
C ARG A 687 14.99 11.31 -6.53
N SER A 688 16.04 11.75 -5.83
CA SER A 688 15.92 12.68 -4.70
C SER A 688 15.24 14.00 -5.09
N ASN A 689 14.50 14.57 -4.15
CA ASN A 689 13.83 15.84 -4.33
C ASN A 689 14.84 16.98 -4.48
N LEU A 690 14.65 17.81 -5.51
CA LEU A 690 15.58 18.91 -5.76
C LEU A 690 15.48 19.99 -4.69
N LYS A 691 16.58 20.26 -4.00
CA LYS A 691 16.72 21.36 -3.03
C LYS A 691 16.97 22.68 -3.76
N ALA A 692 16.07 23.63 -3.56
CA ALA A 692 16.25 25.00 -4.06
C ALA A 692 17.27 25.75 -3.20
N LEU A 693 18.19 26.45 -3.86
CA LEU A 693 18.98 27.49 -3.23
C LEU A 693 18.09 28.72 -2.98
N VAL A 694 17.96 29.10 -1.71
CA VAL A 694 17.24 30.30 -1.28
C VAL A 694 18.25 31.24 -0.64
N PRO A 695 18.82 32.21 -1.39
CA PRO A 695 19.78 33.14 -0.83
C PRO A 695 19.10 34.11 0.15
N VAL A 696 19.81 34.49 1.22
CA VAL A 696 19.27 35.39 2.26
C VAL A 696 19.40 36.86 1.85
N MET A 697 20.48 37.24 1.16
CA MET A 697 20.75 38.65 0.79
C MET A 697 21.24 38.86 -0.65
N ASP A 698 21.90 37.87 -1.27
CA ASP A 698 22.52 38.01 -2.60
C ASP A 698 21.77 37.16 -3.64
N GLU A 699 20.88 37.77 -4.41
CA GLU A 699 20.09 37.08 -5.45
C GLU A 699 20.97 36.51 -6.57
N SER A 700 22.14 37.10 -6.84
CA SER A 700 23.05 36.63 -7.90
C SER A 700 23.65 35.26 -7.60
N MET A 701 23.51 34.76 -6.36
CA MET A 701 23.86 33.38 -5.99
C MET A 701 23.08 32.34 -6.79
N VAL A 702 21.84 32.62 -7.20
CA VAL A 702 21.03 31.67 -7.99
C VAL A 702 21.63 31.47 -9.38
N ASP A 703 22.01 32.56 -10.05
CA ASP A 703 22.63 32.50 -11.37
C ASP A 703 24.05 31.93 -11.29
N TRP A 704 24.82 32.30 -10.26
CA TRP A 704 26.12 31.70 -10.00
C TRP A 704 26.01 30.19 -9.78
N TYR A 705 25.06 29.72 -8.96
CA TYR A 705 24.86 28.30 -8.72
C TYR A 705 24.45 27.55 -9.99
N TYR A 706 23.57 28.15 -10.82
CA TYR A 706 23.21 27.56 -12.11
C TYR A 706 24.40 27.43 -13.09
N GLN A 707 25.36 28.37 -13.04
CA GLN A 707 26.54 28.35 -13.90
C GLN A 707 27.61 27.37 -13.40
N ASN A 708 27.79 27.27 -12.08
CA ASN A 708 28.87 26.52 -11.44
C ASN A 708 28.41 25.18 -10.84
N SER A 709 27.25 24.65 -11.26
CA SER A 709 26.81 23.32 -10.82
C SER A 709 26.28 22.48 -11.97
N MET A 710 26.45 21.16 -11.84
CA MET A 710 25.80 20.14 -12.67
C MET A 710 25.03 19.19 -11.75
N VAL A 711 23.72 19.07 -11.97
CA VAL A 711 22.82 18.26 -11.14
C VAL A 711 22.21 17.17 -11.99
N PHE A 712 22.74 15.96 -11.89
CA PHE A 712 22.28 14.79 -12.62
C PHE A 712 21.13 14.10 -11.88
N THR A 713 20.05 13.83 -12.61
CA THR A 713 18.82 13.22 -12.08
C THR A 713 18.43 12.00 -12.90
N SER A 714 17.70 11.08 -12.28
CA SER A 714 17.07 9.95 -12.96
C SER A 714 16.08 10.43 -14.02
N CYS A 715 15.86 9.61 -15.04
CA CYS A 715 14.79 9.84 -16.01
C CYS A 715 13.39 9.88 -15.36
N MET A 716 13.25 9.26 -14.18
CA MET A 716 12.03 9.16 -13.37
C MET A 716 11.94 10.21 -12.26
N ASN A 717 12.86 11.18 -12.19
CA ASN A 717 12.79 12.21 -11.14
C ASN A 717 11.49 13.05 -11.28
N PRO A 718 10.80 13.38 -10.17
CA PRO A 718 9.58 14.18 -10.20
C PRO A 718 9.72 15.53 -10.91
N CYS A 719 10.93 16.09 -11.01
CA CYS A 719 11.14 17.35 -11.71
C CYS A 719 10.85 17.28 -13.23
N TRP A 720 10.80 16.09 -13.82
CA TRP A 720 10.47 15.87 -15.23
C TRP A 720 8.98 15.63 -15.48
N VAL A 721 8.22 15.26 -14.45
CA VAL A 721 6.79 14.97 -14.54
C VAL A 721 6.02 16.26 -14.28
N GLY A 722 5.37 16.80 -15.31
CA GLY A 722 4.68 18.08 -15.21
C GLY A 722 3.50 18.03 -14.24
N THR A 723 3.43 18.97 -13.29
CA THR A 723 2.21 19.27 -12.50
C THR A 723 1.18 20.02 -13.35
N GLY A 724 0.83 19.49 -14.51
CA GLY A 724 -0.08 20.10 -15.49
C GLY A 724 -1.34 19.28 -15.65
N LYS A 725 -2.49 19.86 -15.25
CA LYS A 725 -3.80 19.43 -15.72
C LYS A 725 -3.83 19.51 -17.26
N GLY A 726 -4.17 18.40 -17.93
CA GLY A 726 -4.66 18.40 -19.31
C GLY A 726 -3.65 17.97 -20.39
N ASP A 727 -3.94 16.84 -21.01
CA ASP A 727 -3.82 16.50 -22.44
C ASP A 727 -2.84 17.31 -23.29
N SER A 728 -1.56 17.22 -22.98
CA SER A 728 -0.51 17.43 -23.99
C SER A 728 0.71 16.58 -23.64
N GLU A 729 0.99 15.61 -24.52
CA GLU A 729 2.21 14.83 -24.52
C GLU A 729 3.46 15.73 -24.50
N GLU A 730 4.39 15.39 -23.61
CA GLU A 730 5.84 15.59 -23.79
C GLU A 730 6.38 17.02 -24.02
N VAL A 731 6.28 17.93 -23.05
CA VAL A 731 7.39 18.86 -22.75
C VAL A 731 7.46 19.11 -21.24
N GLY A 732 8.30 18.35 -20.52
CA GLY A 732 8.59 18.64 -19.11
C GLY A 732 9.11 20.07 -18.96
N LYS A 733 8.51 20.88 -18.08
CA LYS A 733 9.00 22.24 -17.79
C LYS A 733 10.45 22.14 -17.34
N GLN A 734 11.34 22.90 -17.99
CA GLN A 734 12.74 22.93 -17.60
C GLN A 734 12.86 23.33 -16.11
N PRO A 735 13.63 22.59 -15.29
CA PRO A 735 13.82 22.91 -13.88
C PRO A 735 14.33 24.35 -13.71
N ARG A 736 13.82 25.04 -12.68
CA ARG A 736 14.20 26.44 -12.40
C ARG A 736 15.69 26.54 -12.02
N ARG A 737 16.33 27.66 -12.38
CA ARG A 737 17.76 27.94 -12.10
C ARG A 737 18.19 27.75 -10.64
N LYS A 738 17.28 27.98 -9.69
CA LYS A 738 17.51 27.76 -8.25
C LYS A 738 17.89 26.33 -7.85
N PHE A 739 17.70 25.35 -8.74
CA PHE A 739 18.08 23.96 -8.53
C PHE A 739 19.47 23.60 -9.11
N GLY A 740 20.18 24.56 -9.73
CA GLY A 740 21.41 24.29 -10.47
C GLY A 740 21.12 23.90 -11.92
N ARG A 741 22.17 23.52 -12.67
CA ARG A 741 22.00 23.01 -14.04
C ARG A 741 21.53 21.56 -13.99
N VAL A 742 20.22 21.36 -14.00
CA VAL A 742 19.62 20.03 -13.91
C VAL A 742 19.68 19.30 -15.26
N ILE A 743 20.27 18.11 -15.26
CA ILE A 743 20.49 17.28 -16.44
C ILE A 743 19.82 15.92 -16.21
N LYS A 744 19.09 15.44 -17.22
CA LYS A 744 18.39 14.15 -17.20
C LYS A 744 19.36 13.05 -17.64
N ALA A 745 19.53 12.02 -16.82
CA ALA A 745 20.15 10.76 -17.20
C ALA A 745 19.10 9.78 -17.75
N ALA A 746 19.52 8.79 -18.53
CA ALA A 746 18.64 7.70 -18.97
C ALA A 746 18.43 6.65 -17.85
N ALA A 747 19.44 6.49 -17.00
CA ALA A 747 19.43 5.62 -15.84
C ALA A 747 18.50 6.08 -14.71
N ASP A 748 18.25 5.15 -13.76
CA ASP A 748 17.33 5.37 -12.65
C ASP A 748 17.99 5.36 -11.27
N SER A 749 18.72 4.28 -10.91
CA SER A 749 19.36 4.18 -9.60
C SER A 749 20.50 5.18 -9.43
N LEU A 750 20.86 5.52 -8.18
CA LEU A 750 21.96 6.45 -7.91
C LEU A 750 23.26 5.94 -8.52
N TRP A 751 23.58 4.67 -8.34
CA TRP A 751 24.72 4.02 -8.97
C TRP A 751 24.75 4.15 -10.50
N ASP A 752 23.62 3.88 -11.15
CA ASP A 752 23.55 3.86 -12.61
C ASP A 752 23.66 5.28 -13.18
N VAL A 753 22.98 6.26 -12.55
CA VAL A 753 23.10 7.69 -12.90
C VAL A 753 24.54 8.18 -12.71
N THR A 754 25.19 7.80 -11.61
CA THR A 754 26.60 8.14 -11.36
C THR A 754 27.52 7.55 -12.43
N ASN A 755 27.33 6.30 -12.85
CA ASN A 755 28.18 5.68 -13.87
C ASN A 755 27.93 6.25 -15.27
N GLU A 756 26.67 6.50 -15.64
CA GLU A 756 26.32 7.10 -16.93
C GLU A 756 26.94 8.50 -17.08
N LYS A 757 26.88 9.30 -16.02
CA LYS A 757 27.32 10.70 -16.01
C LYS A 757 28.73 10.91 -15.45
N PHE A 758 29.48 9.82 -15.24
CA PHE A 758 30.81 9.87 -14.64
C PHE A 758 31.79 10.69 -15.47
N ASP A 759 31.98 10.38 -16.76
CA ASP A 759 32.98 11.07 -17.57
C ASP A 759 32.63 12.56 -17.78
N GLU A 760 31.35 12.87 -18.03
CA GLU A 760 30.83 14.25 -18.14
C GLU A 760 31.09 15.05 -16.85
N SER A 761 30.93 14.40 -15.69
CA SER A 761 31.22 15.04 -14.40
C SER A 761 32.72 15.28 -14.16
N VAL A 762 33.59 14.39 -14.64
CA VAL A 762 35.04 14.54 -14.52
C VAL A 762 35.53 15.70 -15.38
N GLU A 763 35.04 15.80 -16.62
CA GLU A 763 35.36 16.91 -17.53
C GLU A 763 34.99 18.25 -16.87
N PHE A 764 33.80 18.37 -16.31
CA PHE A 764 33.40 19.58 -15.58
C PHE A 764 34.28 19.89 -14.36
N ILE A 765 34.70 18.87 -13.61
CA ILE A 765 35.64 19.05 -12.47
C ILE A 765 36.97 19.59 -12.98
N LEU A 766 37.51 19.01 -14.06
CA LEU A 766 38.78 19.44 -14.67
C LEU A 766 38.71 20.88 -15.17
N ASP A 767 37.63 21.25 -15.87
CA ASP A 767 37.39 22.62 -16.32
C ASP A 767 37.29 23.62 -15.14
N SER A 768 36.73 23.17 -14.02
CA SER A 768 36.58 24.01 -12.81
C SER A 768 37.90 24.22 -12.06
N ILE A 769 38.82 23.26 -12.12
CA ILE A 769 40.13 23.35 -11.45
C ILE A 769 41.23 23.87 -12.38
N ALA A 770 41.05 23.80 -13.70
CA ALA A 770 41.98 24.38 -14.65
C ALA A 770 42.23 25.86 -14.32
N ASP A 771 43.49 26.28 -14.38
CA ASP A 771 43.79 27.71 -14.38
C ASP A 771 43.29 28.26 -15.70
N SER A 772 42.42 29.27 -15.65
CA SER A 772 42.02 30.04 -16.82
C SER A 772 43.29 30.58 -17.46
N LEU A 773 43.78 29.90 -18.50
CA LEU A 773 44.77 30.48 -19.39
C LEU A 773 44.05 31.65 -20.10
N GLU A 774 44.55 32.86 -19.84
CA GLU A 774 44.19 34.17 -20.41
C GLU A 774 43.05 34.93 -19.69
N SER A 775 43.19 36.21 -19.33
CA SER A 775 43.88 37.31 -20.03
C SER A 775 44.64 38.28 -19.08
N GLU A 776 45.91 38.56 -19.39
CA GLU A 776 46.55 39.86 -19.08
C GLU A 776 45.86 41.02 -19.82
#